data_AF-A0A8H5J3M0-F1
#
_entry.id   AF-A0A8H5J3M0-F1
#
_cell.length_a   1.000
_cell.length_b   1.000
_cell.length_c   1.000
_cell.angle_alpha   90.00
_cell.angle_beta   90.00
_cell.angle_gamma   90.00
#
_symmetry.space_group_name_H-M   'P 1'
#
loop_
_entity.id
_entity.type
_entity.pdbx_description
1 polymer ?
#
loop_
_entity_poly.entity_id
_entity_poly.type
_entity_poly.pdbx_seq_one_letter_code
_entity_poly.pdbx_strand_id
1 'polypeptide(L)'
;MATLNALKKALKKLGDEAPRKPLNDREYDISLNLFAEASDEQTYQRNFLIPQLSELIASLSTRDELSVLEIGPGPESVLGHLPGSLRKRITKYVSLEPSFQYAQSLKRWVSTQEKERPFPSSKQTLVRPASFTTQSCPGEKYDVILFCHGLYGLKHKEDIIRHTIEMLPEDPLDGMVIIFHRPGSLNFHNLVCHRSLSFPNRTVAIKDDDEAIDSFTRFIAGYRLTTGVLYETRQAQWRAICRQLARRDDDRPGHLIFSSPEIMIAMTRHAHKLPELTALVPLVHRPYQVKNRQASSNSPAAIVRPLDISQVQSCVRWALANKTSLAILGGGYSDHCLWPNVVSVDMGAFDKVNVVNPPQDIDTECWVVAEAGCKTGDIIRETMSVGVTVPLGSRPSVGAGLWLQGGIGHLARYYGLACDAIAGAVMVDVISGQILCIGYVPEEHRPPNAVRHQLDKELLWALKGAGTNFGIVISVTFKSYTSQKFSVCNYGLPIGHNAEETLRNLSRDVSSRYPDRISSDFYLYCEGGKICCGTTNFLCSLEGVSQDVSTGPPPKIVDAIELFDTEAYVSKMHQGHGGSKTSAFKRCVFLKDIANTDTMKVLISATRDGPTPYCYLNFVHGGKTVRHAAPEDTAFGCRDWDFACVVTGIWPREYDRKPIADAVIRWVYRVVNELLPMSKGVYGADLGPDPRDSILATKAFGPNRRRLVKLKKAFDPKNILAYTCPLTLIGLPQKLVILVTGEHGAGKDFCADIWSTVFKVHGYSSRVVSISEKTKRRYATATGADPERLINDRQYKEQHRKAIYDFFKNKLKADSSAGDNQFLEVLEEDASDVLFITGMTEKAPVATLSHLVQDARLIDVRVQASEATRSLRRWGDRNNFNTTHCEEYMCADGTYLPNFTFDNEANGDDTVISFAIRRLVPFMSQEL
;
A
#
# COMPACT_ATOMS: atom_id res chain seq x y z
N MET A 1 0.94 -17.01 21.82
CA MET A 1 2.02 -16.01 21.95
C MET A 1 1.44 -14.72 22.52
N ALA A 2 1.84 -14.33 23.73
CA ALA A 2 1.47 -13.04 24.33
C ALA A 2 2.41 -11.91 23.90
N THR A 3 1.97 -10.66 24.06
CA THR A 3 2.84 -9.48 23.90
C THR A 3 3.67 -9.23 25.15
N LEU A 4 4.80 -8.53 25.02
CA LEU A 4 5.60 -8.09 26.17
C LEU A 4 4.81 -7.20 27.14
N ASN A 5 3.85 -6.42 26.65
CA ASN A 5 2.98 -5.63 27.51
C ASN A 5 1.98 -6.51 28.29
N ALA A 6 1.47 -7.57 27.68
CA ALA A 6 0.64 -8.56 28.38
C ALA A 6 1.44 -9.30 29.46
N LEU A 7 2.68 -9.72 29.12
CA LEU A 7 3.61 -10.31 30.08
C LEU A 7 3.90 -9.34 31.23
N LYS A 8 4.24 -8.08 30.95
CA LYS A 8 4.48 -7.04 31.96
C LYS A 8 3.31 -6.88 32.92
N LYS A 9 2.07 -6.82 32.41
CA LYS A 9 0.88 -6.73 33.25
C LYS A 9 0.71 -7.97 34.13
N ALA A 10 0.92 -9.17 33.59
CA ALA A 10 0.83 -10.41 34.34
C ALA A 10 1.89 -10.50 35.47
N LEU A 11 3.14 -10.14 35.18
CA LEU A 11 4.23 -10.12 36.16
C LEU A 11 3.97 -9.09 37.27
N LYS A 12 3.52 -7.88 36.91
CA LYS A 12 3.22 -6.81 37.87
C LYS A 12 2.10 -7.16 38.83
N LYS A 13 1.02 -7.77 38.32
CA LYS A 13 -0.14 -8.18 39.14
C LYS A 13 0.24 -9.10 40.31
N LEU A 14 1.25 -9.94 40.13
CA LEU A 14 1.75 -10.84 41.20
C LEU A 14 2.78 -10.20 42.11
N GLY A 15 3.41 -9.11 41.68
CA GLY A 15 4.45 -8.45 42.44
C GLY A 15 3.95 -7.40 43.42
N ASP A 16 2.64 -7.09 43.49
CA ASP A 16 2.08 -5.96 44.27
C ASP A 16 2.23 -6.11 45.79
N GLU A 17 2.54 -7.31 46.29
CA GLU A 17 2.67 -7.61 47.72
C GLU A 17 4.13 -7.76 48.21
N ALA A 18 5.12 -7.74 47.32
CA ALA A 18 6.52 -7.94 47.66
C ALA A 18 7.34 -6.63 47.59
N PRO A 19 8.33 -6.41 48.47
CA PRO A 19 9.14 -5.19 48.41
C PRO A 19 10.02 -5.17 47.14
N ARG A 20 10.18 -3.97 46.57
CA ARG A 20 10.76 -3.75 45.23
C ARG A 20 11.94 -2.79 45.28
N LYS A 21 12.93 -3.01 44.42
CA LYS A 21 14.01 -2.05 44.14
C LYS A 21 14.11 -1.80 42.63
N PRO A 22 14.56 -0.61 42.19
CA PRO A 22 14.87 -0.38 40.78
C PRO A 22 15.99 -1.33 40.32
N LEU A 23 16.02 -1.59 39.01
CA LEU A 23 17.11 -2.30 38.35
C LEU A 23 18.39 -1.48 38.44
N ASN A 24 19.54 -2.14 38.56
CA ASN A 24 20.83 -1.48 38.38
C ASN A 24 21.27 -1.49 36.91
N ASP A 25 22.25 -0.66 36.55
CA ASP A 25 22.74 -0.51 35.17
C ASP A 25 23.16 -1.84 34.55
N ARG A 26 23.89 -2.68 35.28
CA ARG A 26 24.37 -3.99 34.79
C ARG A 26 23.21 -4.95 34.47
N GLU A 27 22.16 -4.97 35.29
CA GLU A 27 20.97 -5.78 35.04
C GLU A 27 20.16 -5.27 33.85
N TYR A 28 20.11 -3.94 33.69
CA TYR A 28 19.48 -3.29 32.54
C TYR A 28 20.24 -3.63 31.24
N ASP A 29 21.57 -3.59 31.28
CA ASP A 29 22.46 -3.89 30.15
C ASP A 29 22.38 -5.37 29.72
N ILE A 30 22.46 -6.32 30.68
CA ILE A 30 22.29 -7.77 30.40
C ILE A 30 20.98 -8.01 29.68
N SER A 31 19.92 -7.35 30.15
CA SER A 31 18.57 -7.56 29.64
C SER A 31 18.35 -6.91 28.29
N LEU A 32 18.99 -5.79 27.98
CA LEU A 32 18.93 -5.14 26.66
C LEU A 32 19.73 -5.90 25.60
N ASN A 33 20.85 -6.53 25.97
CA ASN A 33 21.58 -7.40 25.05
C ASN A 33 20.73 -8.59 24.56
N LEU A 34 19.85 -9.12 25.42
CA LEU A 34 18.86 -10.14 25.01
C LEU A 34 17.90 -9.66 23.91
N PHE A 35 17.68 -8.35 23.77
CA PHE A 35 16.89 -7.79 22.66
C PHE A 35 17.74 -7.54 21.40
N ALA A 36 19.01 -7.21 21.56
CA ALA A 36 19.93 -6.96 20.45
C ALA A 36 20.32 -8.25 19.70
N GLU A 37 20.39 -9.38 20.41
CA GLU A 37 20.67 -10.71 19.83
C GLU A 37 19.44 -11.38 19.20
N ALA A 38 18.28 -10.72 19.19
CA ALA A 38 17.07 -11.27 18.57
C ALA A 38 17.25 -11.39 17.05
N SER A 39 17.01 -12.58 16.50
CA SER A 39 17.12 -12.88 15.07
C SER A 39 16.40 -11.93 14.12
N ASP A 40 15.31 -11.33 14.61
CA ASP A 40 14.42 -10.47 13.81
C ASP A 40 14.87 -9.02 13.85
N GLU A 41 15.90 -8.68 14.64
CA GLU A 41 16.39 -7.32 14.83
C GLU A 41 17.00 -6.77 13.53
N GLN A 42 17.79 -7.59 12.82
CA GLN A 42 18.33 -7.21 11.50
C GLN A 42 17.21 -6.99 10.48
N THR A 43 16.18 -7.85 10.49
CA THR A 43 15.01 -7.71 9.61
C THR A 43 14.22 -6.45 9.96
N TYR A 44 14.01 -6.17 11.24
CA TYR A 44 13.34 -4.97 11.73
C TYR A 44 14.09 -3.69 11.31
N GLN A 45 15.40 -3.66 11.55
CA GLN A 45 16.24 -2.52 11.17
C GLN A 45 16.25 -2.33 9.64
N ARG A 46 16.53 -3.39 8.88
CA ARG A 46 16.69 -3.31 7.42
C ARG A 46 15.39 -3.06 6.67
N ASN A 47 14.29 -3.69 7.08
CA ASN A 47 13.04 -3.69 6.30
C ASN A 47 12.01 -2.68 6.82
N PHE A 48 12.13 -2.21 8.07
CA PHE A 48 11.20 -1.22 8.63
C PHE A 48 11.91 0.06 9.05
N LEU A 49 12.84 0.00 9.99
CA LEU A 49 13.30 1.23 10.64
C LEU A 49 14.13 2.12 9.70
N ILE A 50 15.14 1.56 9.01
CA ILE A 50 16.05 2.33 8.16
C ILE A 50 15.37 2.93 6.92
N PRO A 51 14.52 2.22 6.17
CA PRO A 51 13.78 2.82 5.05
C PRO A 51 12.93 4.01 5.49
N GLN A 52 12.24 3.89 6.64
CA GLN A 52 11.33 4.92 7.13
C GLN A 52 12.08 6.16 7.63
N LEU A 53 13.19 5.97 8.35
CA LEU A 53 14.05 7.08 8.76
C LEU A 53 14.71 7.76 7.55
N SER A 54 15.15 6.98 6.56
CA SER A 54 15.78 7.52 5.35
C SER A 54 14.82 8.44 4.61
N GLU A 55 13.55 8.03 4.45
CA GLU A 55 12.52 8.84 3.81
C GLU A 55 12.22 10.14 4.58
N LEU A 56 12.06 10.06 5.91
CA LEU A 56 11.81 11.24 6.74
C LEU A 56 12.97 12.23 6.70
N ILE A 57 14.20 11.75 6.82
CA ILE A 57 15.40 12.62 6.81
C ILE A 57 15.66 13.17 5.40
N ALA A 58 15.39 12.40 4.35
CA ALA A 58 15.45 12.89 2.97
C ALA A 58 14.41 13.99 2.71
N SER A 59 13.22 13.92 3.35
CA SER A 59 12.16 14.91 3.18
C SER A 59 12.55 16.31 3.66
N LEU A 60 13.53 16.43 4.57
CA LEU A 60 14.14 17.69 5.02
C LEU A 60 15.08 18.30 3.96
N SER A 61 14.71 18.17 2.68
CA SER A 61 15.52 18.38 1.47
C SER A 61 16.11 19.78 1.30
N THR A 62 15.65 20.77 2.05
CA THR A 62 16.14 22.16 1.98
C THR A 62 17.46 22.40 2.72
N ARG A 63 18.00 21.39 3.41
CA ARG A 63 19.20 21.53 4.25
C ARG A 63 20.35 20.59 3.87
N ASP A 64 21.50 21.17 3.56
CA ASP A 64 22.74 20.42 3.36
C ASP A 64 23.35 19.95 4.70
N GLU A 65 23.09 20.71 5.78
CA GLU A 65 23.59 20.43 7.13
C GLU A 65 22.42 20.20 8.11
N LEU A 66 22.50 19.14 8.90
CA LEU A 66 21.50 18.70 9.87
C LEU A 66 22.11 18.61 11.27
N SER A 67 21.37 19.16 12.23
CA SER A 67 21.60 19.00 13.66
C SER A 67 20.65 17.96 14.24
N VAL A 68 21.21 17.01 14.98
CA VAL A 68 20.48 15.86 15.52
C VAL A 68 20.66 15.78 17.03
N LEU A 69 19.55 15.59 17.74
CA LEU A 69 19.51 15.19 19.15
C LEU A 69 18.91 13.77 19.24
N GLU A 70 19.69 12.80 19.71
CA GLU A 70 19.22 11.42 19.92
C GLU A 70 19.12 11.08 21.42
N ILE A 71 17.97 10.53 21.84
CA ILE A 71 17.63 10.27 23.23
C ILE A 71 17.41 8.77 23.41
N GLY A 72 18.25 8.15 24.25
CA GLY A 72 18.30 6.70 24.48
C GLY A 72 18.89 5.84 23.34
N PRO A 73 19.90 6.32 22.57
CA PRO A 73 20.43 5.59 21.41
C PRO A 73 20.89 4.15 21.70
N GLY A 74 21.28 3.83 22.95
CA GLY A 74 21.95 2.58 23.27
C GLY A 74 23.42 2.59 22.85
N PRO A 75 24.05 1.42 22.62
CA PRO A 75 25.48 1.31 22.36
C PRO A 75 25.92 1.86 20.99
N GLU A 76 25.02 1.89 20.00
CA GLU A 76 25.24 2.43 18.65
C GLU A 76 24.04 3.28 18.24
N SER A 77 24.26 4.33 17.43
CA SER A 77 23.17 5.14 16.90
C SER A 77 22.56 4.47 15.68
N VAL A 78 21.24 4.42 15.63
CA VAL A 78 20.53 3.86 14.49
C VAL A 78 20.73 4.68 13.20
N LEU A 79 21.10 5.94 13.35
CA LEU A 79 21.42 6.85 12.24
C LEU A 79 22.72 6.45 11.52
N GLY A 80 23.60 5.67 12.16
CA GLY A 80 24.81 5.14 11.55
C GLY A 80 24.56 4.16 10.41
N HIS A 81 23.35 3.59 10.33
CA HIS A 81 22.97 2.64 9.29
C HIS A 81 22.23 3.30 8.11
N LEU A 82 22.05 4.63 8.13
CA LEU A 82 21.46 5.36 7.01
C LEU A 82 22.39 5.34 5.78
N PRO A 83 21.83 5.56 4.56
CA PRO A 83 22.63 5.77 3.36
C PRO A 83 23.71 6.85 3.56
N GLY A 84 24.90 6.63 2.99
CA GLY A 84 26.05 7.53 3.19
C GLY A 84 25.77 8.99 2.80
N SER A 85 24.92 9.23 1.81
CA SER A 85 24.48 10.59 1.42
C SER A 85 23.72 11.31 2.54
N LEU A 86 22.87 10.61 3.30
CA LEU A 86 22.14 11.18 4.43
C LEU A 86 23.04 11.34 5.66
N ARG A 87 23.92 10.35 5.92
CA ARG A 87 24.90 10.45 7.03
C ARG A 87 25.84 11.64 6.88
N LYS A 88 26.23 11.98 5.65
CA LYS A 88 27.04 13.17 5.33
C LYS A 88 26.35 14.50 5.64
N ARG A 89 25.02 14.52 5.75
CA ARG A 89 24.28 15.73 6.11
C ARG A 89 24.29 16.00 7.61
N ILE A 90 24.55 15.00 8.45
CA ILE A 90 24.59 15.15 9.91
C ILE A 90 25.90 15.84 10.31
N THR A 91 25.85 17.15 10.59
CA THR A 91 27.03 17.97 10.95
C THR A 91 27.13 18.27 12.44
N LYS A 92 26.01 18.21 13.18
CA LYS A 92 25.96 18.27 14.64
C LYS A 92 25.18 17.06 15.17
N TYR A 93 25.82 16.24 16.00
CA TYR A 93 25.19 15.10 16.66
C TYR A 93 25.35 15.20 18.18
N VAL A 94 24.23 15.24 18.88
CA VAL A 94 24.17 15.24 20.35
C VAL A 94 23.36 14.03 20.80
N SER A 95 23.84 13.29 21.79
CA SER A 95 23.05 12.23 22.40
C SER A 95 22.99 12.29 23.93
N LEU A 96 21.83 11.87 24.44
CA LEU A 96 21.54 11.72 25.86
C LEU A 96 21.21 10.25 26.13
N GLU A 97 22.17 9.53 26.69
CA GLU A 97 22.07 8.09 26.98
C GLU A 97 22.12 7.89 28.50
N PRO A 98 21.03 7.47 29.16
CA PRO A 98 21.03 7.27 30.61
C PRO A 98 22.03 6.21 31.11
N SER A 99 22.28 5.14 30.34
CA SER A 99 23.23 4.10 30.72
C SER A 99 24.67 4.60 30.52
N PHE A 100 25.45 4.63 31.60
CA PHE A 100 26.85 5.03 31.52
C PHE A 100 27.66 4.09 30.62
N GLN A 101 27.38 2.79 30.61
CA GLN A 101 28.08 1.82 29.77
C GLN A 101 27.78 2.05 28.28
N TYR A 102 26.51 2.25 27.92
CA TYR A 102 26.15 2.57 26.53
C TYR A 102 26.65 3.93 26.09
N ALA A 103 26.63 4.94 26.95
CA ALA A 103 27.23 6.22 26.65
C ALA A 103 28.74 6.08 26.35
N GLN A 104 29.47 5.20 27.03
CA GLN A 104 30.87 4.90 26.70
C GLN A 104 31.03 4.15 25.39
N SER A 105 30.22 3.11 25.13
CA SER A 105 30.23 2.35 23.88
C SER A 105 29.94 3.25 22.68
N LEU A 106 28.91 4.09 22.79
CA LEU A 106 28.52 5.03 21.75
C LEU A 106 29.61 6.07 21.50
N LYS A 107 30.27 6.58 22.55
CA LYS A 107 31.43 7.48 22.39
C LYS A 107 32.55 6.84 21.56
N ARG A 108 32.86 5.58 21.83
CA ARG A 108 33.87 4.83 21.06
C ARG A 108 33.41 4.66 19.62
N TRP A 109 32.17 4.20 19.43
CA TRP A 109 31.59 3.94 18.11
C TRP A 109 31.58 5.19 17.21
N VAL A 110 31.13 6.36 17.70
CA VAL A 110 31.14 7.59 16.88
C VAL A 110 32.58 8.08 16.60
N SER A 111 33.55 7.71 17.45
CA SER A 111 34.97 8.11 17.31
C SER A 111 35.81 7.12 16.48
N THR A 112 35.24 5.99 16.05
CA THR A 112 35.96 4.93 15.32
C THR A 112 36.53 5.46 13.99
N GLN A 113 37.81 5.17 13.73
CA GLN A 113 38.53 5.55 12.51
C GLN A 113 38.66 4.42 11.47
N GLU A 114 38.07 3.24 11.72
CA GLU A 114 38.02 2.19 10.69
C GLU A 114 37.18 2.63 9.47
N LYS A 115 37.31 1.89 8.36
CA LYS A 115 37.05 2.21 6.92
C LYS A 115 35.94 3.22 6.55
N GLU A 116 34.96 3.52 7.40
CA GLU A 116 34.04 4.65 7.25
C GLU A 116 33.55 5.17 8.62
N ARG A 117 33.70 6.48 8.90
CA ARG A 117 33.12 7.10 10.12
C ARG A 117 31.58 7.03 10.07
N PRO A 118 30.87 6.82 11.20
CA PRO A 118 29.41 6.82 11.20
C PRO A 118 28.80 8.14 10.70
N PHE A 119 29.31 9.28 11.16
CA PHE A 119 28.91 10.61 10.71
C PHE A 119 30.12 11.35 10.11
N PRO A 120 30.42 11.14 8.81
CA PRO A 120 31.68 11.57 8.21
C PRO A 120 31.87 13.09 8.17
N SER A 121 30.78 13.87 8.12
CA SER A 121 30.80 15.34 8.07
C SER A 121 30.55 16.00 9.42
N SER A 122 30.47 15.24 10.52
CA SER A 122 30.19 15.79 11.84
C SER A 122 31.32 16.72 12.29
N LYS A 123 30.99 17.98 12.55
CA LYS A 123 31.86 18.99 13.15
C LYS A 123 31.78 18.94 14.68
N GLN A 124 30.65 18.47 15.21
CA GLN A 124 30.40 18.39 16.65
C GLN A 124 29.67 17.09 16.99
N THR A 125 30.33 16.25 17.79
CA THR A 125 29.74 15.02 18.36
C THR A 125 29.81 15.11 19.88
N LEU A 126 28.66 15.02 20.56
CA LEU A 126 28.60 15.07 22.02
C LEU A 126 27.69 13.97 22.58
N VAL A 127 28.25 13.10 23.42
CA VAL A 127 27.50 12.02 24.10
C VAL A 127 27.51 12.28 25.61
N ARG A 128 26.33 12.44 26.22
CA ARG A 128 26.18 12.70 27.66
C ARG A 128 25.50 11.52 28.36
N PRO A 129 26.06 10.99 29.47
CA PRO A 129 25.44 9.94 30.26
C PRO A 129 24.32 10.53 31.15
N ALA A 130 23.18 10.89 30.57
CA ALA A 130 22.12 11.63 31.25
C ALA A 130 20.73 11.30 30.72
N SER A 131 19.72 11.40 31.58
CA SER A 131 18.31 11.32 31.20
C SER A 131 17.81 12.64 30.62
N PHE A 132 16.91 12.58 29.64
CA PHE A 132 16.26 13.76 29.08
C PHE A 132 15.14 14.28 29.99
N THR A 133 15.09 15.59 30.17
CA THR A 133 14.07 16.33 30.92
C THR A 133 13.72 17.63 30.19
N THR A 134 12.67 18.32 30.60
CA THR A 134 12.30 19.65 30.05
C THR A 134 13.32 20.76 30.36
N GLN A 135 14.34 20.48 31.18
CA GLN A 135 15.45 21.40 31.46
C GLN A 135 16.73 21.05 30.67
N SER A 136 16.70 19.95 29.92
CA SER A 136 17.85 19.50 29.13
C SER A 136 18.02 20.38 27.88
N CYS A 137 19.27 20.73 27.55
CA CYS A 137 19.62 21.53 26.36
C CYS A 137 18.88 22.88 26.25
N PRO A 138 18.94 23.75 27.28
CA PRO A 138 18.15 24.98 27.34
C PRO A 138 18.48 25.92 26.17
N GLY A 139 17.45 26.35 25.44
CA GLY A 139 17.56 27.29 24.32
C GLY A 139 18.18 26.71 23.04
N GLU A 140 18.57 25.44 23.02
CA GLU A 140 19.13 24.80 21.83
C GLU A 140 18.02 24.32 20.88
N LYS A 141 18.28 24.47 19.58
CA LYS A 141 17.40 23.96 18.51
C LYS A 141 18.05 22.80 17.77
N TYR A 142 17.23 21.86 17.32
CA TYR A 142 17.67 20.69 16.55
C TYR A 142 16.71 20.42 15.39
N ASP A 143 17.26 19.99 14.26
CA ASP A 143 16.48 19.70 13.05
C ASP A 143 15.79 18.34 13.17
N VAL A 144 16.46 17.38 13.79
CA VAL A 144 15.92 16.06 14.10
C VAL A 144 16.09 15.77 15.58
N ILE A 145 15.00 15.47 16.27
CA ILE A 145 15.01 14.96 17.65
C ILE A 145 14.46 13.54 17.63
N LEU A 146 15.29 12.57 18.02
CA LEU A 146 14.99 11.16 17.90
C LEU A 146 14.90 10.50 19.28
N PHE A 147 13.76 9.91 19.61
CA PHE A 147 13.56 9.07 20.78
C PHE A 147 13.70 7.59 20.40
N CYS A 148 14.91 7.05 20.55
CA CYS A 148 15.20 5.63 20.45
C CYS A 148 15.02 5.01 21.82
N HIS A 149 13.90 4.34 22.11
CA HIS A 149 13.63 3.78 23.45
C HIS A 149 13.64 4.81 24.63
N GLY A 150 13.97 6.09 24.39
CA GLY A 150 14.16 7.11 25.42
C GLY A 150 12.90 7.52 26.17
N LEU A 151 11.72 7.17 25.65
CA LEU A 151 10.44 7.39 26.36
C LEU A 151 10.13 6.32 27.41
N TYR A 152 10.88 5.21 27.48
CA TYR A 152 10.63 4.19 28.50
C TYR A 152 11.00 4.73 29.89
N GLY A 153 10.07 4.58 30.84
CA GLY A 153 10.30 5.02 32.22
C GLY A 153 10.08 6.51 32.49
N LEU A 154 9.93 7.34 31.46
CA LEU A 154 9.62 8.77 31.64
C LEU A 154 8.18 8.99 32.11
N LYS A 155 8.03 9.88 33.10
CA LYS A 155 6.75 10.46 33.52
C LYS A 155 6.44 11.67 32.63
N HIS A 156 5.17 12.06 32.51
CA HIS A 156 4.76 13.27 31.76
C HIS A 156 5.21 13.29 30.28
N LYS A 157 5.05 12.17 29.57
CA LYS A 157 5.51 12.02 28.18
C LYS A 157 4.97 13.10 27.25
N GLU A 158 3.74 13.55 27.44
CA GLU A 158 3.14 14.60 26.62
C GLU A 158 3.90 15.93 26.76
N ASP A 159 4.16 16.36 27.99
CA ASP A 159 4.88 17.62 28.27
C ASP A 159 6.30 17.59 27.69
N ILE A 160 6.95 16.43 27.76
CA ILE A 160 8.27 16.20 27.17
C ILE A 160 8.22 16.34 25.65
N ILE A 161 7.22 15.75 24.99
CA ILE A 161 7.08 15.86 23.53
C ILE A 161 6.68 17.28 23.11
N ARG A 162 5.83 17.98 23.88
CA ARG A 162 5.53 19.41 23.62
C ARG A 162 6.79 20.25 23.68
N HIS A 163 7.61 20.03 24.70
CA HIS A 163 8.89 20.72 24.83
C HIS A 163 9.84 20.41 23.67
N THR A 164 9.95 19.16 23.21
CA THR A 164 10.80 18.86 22.05
C THR A 164 10.28 19.45 20.75
N ILE A 165 8.96 19.58 20.59
CA ILE A 165 8.37 20.31 19.45
C ILE A 165 8.80 21.78 19.49
N GLU A 166 8.86 22.40 20.67
CA GLU A 166 9.38 23.77 20.84
C GLU A 166 10.89 23.88 20.58
N MET A 167 11.65 22.79 20.71
CA MET A 167 13.08 22.74 20.34
C MET A 167 13.33 22.62 18.83
N LEU A 168 12.28 22.48 18.01
CA LEU A 168 12.42 22.50 16.55
C LEU A 168 12.68 23.92 16.03
N PRO A 169 13.40 24.06 14.90
CA PRO A 169 13.60 25.33 14.20
C PRO A 169 12.28 25.96 13.75
N GLU A 170 12.30 27.27 13.53
CA GLU A 170 11.16 27.99 12.97
C GLU A 170 11.06 27.82 11.43
N ASP A 171 9.87 28.02 10.91
CA ASP A 171 9.53 27.96 9.47
C ASP A 171 10.33 29.06 8.73
N PRO A 172 10.93 28.79 7.56
CA PRO A 172 10.72 27.68 6.63
C PRO A 172 11.54 26.41 6.90
N LEU A 173 12.32 26.36 7.99
CA LEU A 173 13.47 25.47 8.09
C LEU A 173 13.15 24.03 8.58
N ASP A 174 11.89 23.59 8.48
CA ASP A 174 11.32 22.27 8.79
C ASP A 174 12.17 21.34 9.69
N GLY A 175 11.71 21.13 10.93
CA GLY A 175 12.28 20.13 11.85
C GLY A 175 11.30 19.04 12.22
N MET A 176 11.81 17.92 12.76
CA MET A 176 11.01 16.76 13.13
C MET A 176 11.41 16.15 14.48
N VAL A 177 10.39 15.77 15.26
CA VAL A 177 10.51 14.85 16.39
C VAL A 177 10.08 13.46 15.92
N ILE A 178 10.95 12.46 16.06
CA ILE A 178 10.70 11.06 15.69
C ILE A 178 10.76 10.19 16.94
N ILE A 179 9.77 9.31 17.10
CA ILE A 179 9.56 8.53 18.32
C ILE A 179 9.37 7.06 17.96
N PHE A 180 10.20 6.20 18.51
CA PHE A 180 10.02 4.74 18.47
C PHE A 180 9.54 4.21 19.83
N HIS A 181 8.45 3.43 19.84
CA HIS A 181 7.86 2.94 21.08
C HIS A 181 7.01 1.68 20.88
N ARG A 182 6.85 0.84 21.91
CA ARG A 182 5.90 -0.28 21.92
C ARG A 182 4.42 0.18 21.95
N PRO A 183 3.49 -0.44 21.20
CA PRO A 183 2.07 -0.09 21.17
C PRO A 183 1.42 -0.21 22.55
N GLY A 184 0.48 0.70 22.84
CA GLY A 184 -0.42 0.61 24.00
C GLY A 184 -0.16 1.61 25.13
N SER A 185 0.67 2.63 24.93
CA SER A 185 0.90 3.68 25.95
C SER A 185 1.21 5.09 25.42
N LEU A 186 1.09 5.31 24.11
CA LEU A 186 1.27 6.64 23.52
C LEU A 186 -0.08 7.19 23.12
N ASN A 187 -0.56 8.14 23.91
CA ASN A 187 -1.63 9.05 23.56
C ASN A 187 -1.08 10.44 23.85
N PHE A 188 -0.76 11.19 22.80
CA PHE A 188 -0.29 12.57 22.92
C PHE A 188 -1.44 13.60 22.86
N HIS A 189 -2.68 13.14 23.06
CA HIS A 189 -3.89 13.95 23.03
C HIS A 189 -3.94 14.88 21.80
N ASN A 190 -4.12 16.19 22.03
CA ASN A 190 -4.30 17.23 21.00
C ASN A 190 -3.09 17.44 20.06
N LEU A 191 -2.08 16.56 20.08
CA LEU A 191 -0.98 16.57 19.13
C LEU A 191 -1.28 15.69 17.92
N VAL A 192 -1.04 16.25 16.74
CA VAL A 192 -1.24 15.60 15.45
C VAL A 192 0.09 15.10 14.89
N CYS A 193 0.08 13.86 14.41
CA CYS A 193 1.22 13.27 13.73
C CYS A 193 1.34 13.80 12.31
N HIS A 194 2.58 14.07 11.90
CA HIS A 194 2.94 14.16 10.48
C HIS A 194 2.87 12.78 9.83
N ARG A 195 3.40 11.75 10.51
CA ARG A 195 3.38 10.36 10.04
C ARG A 195 3.29 9.39 11.21
N SER A 196 2.58 8.28 11.02
CA SER A 196 2.53 7.16 11.98
C SER A 196 2.62 5.83 11.25
N LEU A 197 3.44 4.92 11.77
CA LEU A 197 3.64 3.58 11.24
C LEU A 197 3.74 2.56 12.38
N SER A 198 3.36 1.32 12.11
CA SER A 198 3.45 0.20 13.06
C SER A 198 4.26 -0.92 12.44
N PHE A 199 5.01 -1.66 13.25
CA PHE A 199 5.67 -2.91 12.89
C PHE A 199 5.17 -4.03 13.83
N PRO A 200 4.12 -4.78 13.42
CA PRO A 200 3.39 -5.66 14.34
C PRO A 200 4.08 -7.01 14.59
N ASN A 201 5.00 -7.40 13.71
CA ASN A 201 5.56 -8.77 13.70
C ASN A 201 6.84 -8.93 14.52
N ARG A 202 7.41 -7.86 15.10
CA ARG A 202 8.64 -8.00 15.87
C ARG A 202 8.43 -8.97 17.01
N THR A 203 9.30 -9.97 17.10
CA THR A 203 9.32 -10.94 18.19
C THR A 203 10.59 -10.80 19.01
N VAL A 204 10.54 -11.32 20.24
CA VAL A 204 11.69 -11.44 21.12
C VAL A 204 11.74 -12.90 21.56
N ALA A 205 12.88 -13.53 21.31
CA ALA A 205 13.14 -14.91 21.71
C ALA A 205 14.13 -14.88 22.89
N ILE A 206 13.82 -15.64 23.94
CA ILE A 206 14.73 -15.88 25.06
C ILE A 206 14.94 -17.37 25.21
N LYS A 207 16.09 -17.78 25.73
CA LYS A 207 16.34 -19.20 26.04
C LYS A 207 15.41 -19.67 27.16
N ASP A 208 14.88 -20.89 27.04
CA ASP A 208 14.01 -21.51 28.05
C ASP A 208 14.85 -22.13 29.19
N ASP A 209 15.61 -21.28 29.89
CA ASP A 209 16.29 -21.64 31.13
C ASP A 209 16.01 -20.61 32.22
N ASP A 210 16.14 -21.04 33.47
CA ASP A 210 15.70 -20.26 34.62
C ASP A 210 16.49 -18.94 34.79
N GLU A 211 17.78 -18.92 34.44
CA GLU A 211 18.63 -17.73 34.57
C GLU A 211 18.26 -16.66 33.55
N ALA A 212 18.06 -17.06 32.28
CA ALA A 212 17.60 -16.17 31.22
C ALA A 212 16.21 -15.61 31.52
N ILE A 213 15.28 -16.45 31.98
CA ILE A 213 13.91 -16.05 32.33
C ILE A 213 13.90 -15.09 33.52
N ASP A 214 14.73 -15.32 34.53
CA ASP A 214 14.83 -14.44 35.69
C ASP A 214 15.28 -13.02 35.32
N SER A 215 16.33 -12.92 34.51
CA SER A 215 16.84 -11.64 34.02
C SER A 215 15.79 -10.93 33.17
N PHE A 216 15.17 -11.66 32.24
CA PHE A 216 14.14 -11.13 31.36
C PHE A 216 12.90 -10.64 32.11
N THR A 217 12.37 -11.41 33.05
CA THR A 217 11.15 -11.05 33.79
C THR A 217 11.35 -9.83 34.69
N ARG A 218 12.52 -9.67 35.33
CA ARG A 218 12.90 -8.44 36.07
C ARG A 218 12.90 -7.21 35.17
N PHE A 219 13.48 -7.32 33.97
CA PHE A 219 13.49 -6.24 33.00
C PHE A 219 12.09 -5.86 32.52
N ILE A 220 11.27 -6.85 32.14
CA ILE A 220 9.91 -6.62 31.68
C ILE A 220 9.03 -6.00 32.78
N ALA A 221 9.17 -6.47 34.03
CA ALA A 221 8.49 -5.88 35.19
C ALA A 221 8.97 -4.45 35.48
N GLY A 222 10.27 -4.18 35.25
CA GLY A 222 10.95 -2.91 35.49
C GLY A 222 11.44 -2.72 36.92
N TYR A 223 11.59 -3.80 37.69
CA TYR A 223 12.09 -3.78 39.07
C TYR A 223 12.59 -5.17 39.49
N ARG A 224 13.41 -5.20 40.53
CA ARG A 224 13.78 -6.43 41.24
C ARG A 224 12.94 -6.62 42.50
N LEU A 225 12.62 -7.87 42.81
CA LEU A 225 12.06 -8.27 44.09
C LEU A 225 13.19 -8.29 45.12
N THR A 226 12.97 -7.76 46.33
CA THR A 226 13.97 -7.87 47.41
C THR A 226 14.00 -9.27 48.00
N THR A 227 15.17 -9.70 48.47
CA THR A 227 15.37 -10.96 49.18
C THR A 227 14.49 -11.05 50.43
N GLY A 228 13.87 -12.22 50.66
CA GLY A 228 12.92 -12.48 51.76
C GLY A 228 12.10 -13.76 51.52
N VAL A 229 11.23 -14.14 52.47
CA VAL A 229 10.50 -15.44 52.48
C VAL A 229 9.69 -15.71 51.21
N LEU A 230 9.17 -14.67 50.56
CA LEU A 230 8.36 -14.79 49.34
C LEU A 230 9.16 -14.72 48.02
N TYR A 231 10.48 -14.45 48.08
CA TYR A 231 11.29 -14.18 46.89
C TYR A 231 11.32 -15.39 45.93
N GLU A 232 11.68 -16.57 46.44
CA GLU A 232 11.81 -17.79 45.61
C GLU A 232 10.46 -18.21 45.03
N THR A 233 9.39 -18.14 45.84
CA THR A 233 8.03 -18.45 45.40
C THR A 233 7.57 -17.52 44.27
N ARG A 234 7.82 -16.22 44.39
CA ARG A 234 7.45 -15.22 43.37
C ARG A 234 8.27 -15.39 42.09
N GLN A 235 9.55 -15.70 42.22
CA GLN A 235 10.43 -15.95 41.09
C GLN A 235 9.99 -17.20 40.31
N ALA A 236 9.65 -18.29 41.01
CA ALA A 236 9.07 -19.49 40.39
C ALA A 236 7.75 -19.19 39.66
N GLN A 237 6.87 -18.36 40.26
CA GLN A 237 5.63 -17.91 39.61
C GLN A 237 5.88 -17.06 38.36
N TRP A 238 6.86 -16.15 38.39
CA TRP A 238 7.25 -15.37 37.22
C TRP A 238 7.76 -16.25 36.09
N ARG A 239 8.59 -17.27 36.39
CA ARG A 239 9.05 -18.26 35.41
C ARG A 239 7.89 -19.04 34.78
N ALA A 240 6.95 -19.51 35.61
CA ALA A 240 5.77 -20.23 35.14
C ALA A 240 4.92 -19.38 34.19
N ILE A 241 4.67 -18.11 34.52
CA ILE A 241 3.94 -17.18 33.65
C ILE A 241 4.67 -16.94 32.34
N CYS A 242 5.99 -16.74 32.40
CA CYS A 242 6.81 -16.54 31.22
C CYS A 242 6.65 -17.72 30.26
N ARG A 243 6.80 -18.96 30.75
CA ARG A 243 6.61 -20.19 29.97
C ARG A 243 5.18 -20.36 29.44
N GLN A 244 4.18 -20.02 30.25
CA GLN A 244 2.76 -20.14 29.89
C GLN A 244 2.35 -19.16 28.77
N LEU A 245 2.87 -17.94 28.80
CA LEU A 245 2.48 -16.88 27.87
C LEU A 245 3.30 -16.86 26.58
N ALA A 246 4.50 -17.46 26.59
CA ALA A 246 5.35 -17.59 25.43
C ALA A 246 4.78 -18.52 24.35
N ARG A 247 5.26 -18.38 23.11
CA ARG A 247 5.15 -19.42 22.09
C ARG A 247 6.46 -20.22 22.04
N ARG A 248 6.35 -21.51 21.75
CA ARG A 248 7.46 -22.37 21.33
C ARG A 248 7.30 -22.64 19.84
N ASP A 249 8.38 -22.60 19.08
CA ASP A 249 8.40 -22.95 17.66
C ASP A 249 9.30 -24.16 17.45
N ASP A 250 8.93 -25.00 16.48
CA ASP A 250 9.73 -26.16 16.09
C ASP A 250 11.06 -25.75 15.44
N ASP A 251 11.09 -24.57 14.80
CA ASP A 251 12.29 -23.99 14.18
C ASP A 251 13.36 -23.56 15.20
N ARG A 252 12.97 -23.37 16.47
CA ARG A 252 13.87 -22.95 17.56
C ARG A 252 13.56 -23.70 18.85
N PRO A 253 13.94 -24.99 18.92
CA PRO A 253 13.76 -25.76 20.13
C PRO A 253 14.51 -25.09 21.29
N GLY A 254 13.89 -25.07 22.47
CA GLY A 254 14.49 -24.50 23.68
C GLY A 254 14.42 -22.97 23.83
N HIS A 255 13.61 -22.27 23.04
CA HIS A 255 13.36 -20.83 23.19
C HIS A 255 11.89 -20.50 23.48
N LEU A 256 11.68 -19.43 24.25
CA LEU A 256 10.39 -18.81 24.52
C LEU A 256 10.26 -17.53 23.71
N ILE A 257 9.21 -17.44 22.88
CA ILE A 257 9.00 -16.33 21.95
C ILE A 257 7.83 -15.46 22.41
N PHE A 258 8.03 -14.14 22.42
CA PHE A 258 7.03 -13.13 22.73
C PHE A 258 6.86 -12.14 21.59
N SER A 259 5.66 -11.58 21.44
CA SER A 259 5.41 -10.49 20.50
C SER A 259 5.84 -9.14 21.11
N SER A 260 6.61 -8.35 20.38
CA SER A 260 7.06 -7.02 20.75
C SER A 260 6.85 -6.03 19.60
N PRO A 261 5.60 -5.77 19.21
CA PRO A 261 5.33 -4.81 18.14
C PRO A 261 5.90 -3.43 18.50
N GLU A 262 6.20 -2.63 17.49
CA GLU A 262 6.67 -1.24 17.66
C GLU A 262 5.89 -0.27 16.78
N ILE A 263 5.84 1.00 17.17
CA ILE A 263 5.31 2.10 16.39
C ILE A 263 6.37 3.18 16.23
N MET A 264 6.35 3.82 15.06
CA MET A 264 7.09 5.03 14.76
C MET A 264 6.10 6.18 14.61
N ILE A 265 6.33 7.28 15.30
CA ILE A 265 5.56 8.53 15.18
C ILE A 265 6.53 9.65 14.79
N ALA A 266 6.17 10.43 13.79
CA ALA A 266 6.87 11.66 13.43
C ALA A 266 5.94 12.86 13.63
N MET A 267 6.45 13.92 14.25
CA MET A 267 5.75 15.18 14.51
C MET A 267 6.61 16.35 14.04
N THR A 268 5.98 17.38 13.50
CA THR A 268 6.62 18.66 13.16
C THR A 268 6.21 19.72 14.17
N ARG A 269 6.72 20.95 13.98
CA ARG A 269 6.28 22.11 14.78
C ARG A 269 4.76 22.36 14.71
N HIS A 270 4.09 21.88 13.66
CA HIS A 270 2.65 22.05 13.46
C HIS A 270 1.78 21.09 14.26
N ALA A 271 2.36 20.14 15.00
CA ALA A 271 1.59 19.13 15.74
C ALA A 271 0.56 19.71 16.74
N HIS A 272 0.76 20.94 17.23
CA HIS A 272 -0.13 21.62 18.17
C HIS A 272 -1.27 22.43 17.51
N LYS A 273 -1.40 22.39 16.17
CA LYS A 273 -2.30 23.25 15.38
C LYS A 273 -3.73 22.74 15.24
N LEU A 274 -4.07 21.64 15.91
CA LEU A 274 -5.43 21.07 15.91
C LEU A 274 -6.54 22.06 16.35
N PRO A 275 -6.34 22.93 17.37
CA PRO A 275 -7.38 23.88 17.79
C PRO A 275 -7.88 24.79 16.66
N GLU A 276 -7.01 25.16 15.71
CA GLU A 276 -7.36 25.99 14.55
C GLU A 276 -8.40 25.28 13.66
N LEU A 277 -8.27 23.97 13.45
CA LEU A 277 -9.24 23.20 12.68
C LEU A 277 -10.56 23.04 13.44
N THR A 278 -10.48 22.73 14.74
CA THR A 278 -11.68 22.45 15.55
C THR A 278 -12.53 23.70 15.83
N ALA A 279 -11.97 24.89 15.60
CA ALA A 279 -12.73 26.14 15.61
C ALA A 279 -13.58 26.31 14.34
N LEU A 280 -13.18 25.67 13.22
CA LEU A 280 -13.85 25.77 11.92
C LEU A 280 -14.80 24.60 11.65
N VAL A 281 -14.50 23.42 12.20
CA VAL A 281 -15.21 22.18 11.90
C VAL A 281 -15.65 21.50 13.21
N PRO A 282 -16.93 21.11 13.34
CA PRO A 282 -17.43 20.45 14.54
C PRO A 282 -16.66 19.17 14.90
N LEU A 283 -16.40 19.00 16.20
CA LEU A 283 -15.83 17.77 16.75
C LEU A 283 -16.90 16.71 16.99
N VAL A 284 -16.58 15.46 16.68
CA VAL A 284 -17.38 14.30 17.13
C VAL A 284 -16.94 13.92 18.54
N HIS A 285 -17.80 14.19 19.52
CA HIS A 285 -17.52 13.86 20.91
C HIS A 285 -17.51 12.33 21.15
N ARG A 286 -16.66 11.90 22.09
CA ARG A 286 -16.58 10.49 22.49
C ARG A 286 -17.84 10.08 23.30
N PRO A 287 -18.30 8.82 23.17
CA PRO A 287 -17.72 7.73 22.38
C PRO A 287 -18.18 7.78 20.90
N TYR A 288 -17.23 7.74 19.97
CA TYR A 288 -17.53 7.57 18.55
C TYR A 288 -17.77 6.08 18.22
N GLN A 289 -18.78 5.79 17.40
CA GLN A 289 -19.11 4.42 16.98
C GLN A 289 -18.49 4.09 15.63
N VAL A 290 -17.38 3.34 15.66
CA VAL A 290 -16.77 2.75 14.46
C VAL A 290 -17.05 1.24 14.46
N LYS A 291 -17.43 0.70 13.31
CA LYS A 291 -17.81 -0.72 13.18
C LYS A 291 -16.59 -1.63 13.22
N ASN A 292 -15.47 -1.17 12.66
CA ASN A 292 -14.21 -1.89 12.68
C ASN A 292 -13.57 -1.87 14.09
N ARG A 293 -13.39 -3.05 14.68
CA ARG A 293 -12.89 -3.18 16.06
C ARG A 293 -11.39 -2.88 16.19
N GLN A 294 -10.59 -3.21 15.17
CA GLN A 294 -9.17 -2.87 15.18
C GLN A 294 -8.98 -1.36 15.12
N ALA A 295 -9.65 -0.69 14.18
CA ALA A 295 -9.62 0.77 14.09
C ALA A 295 -10.17 1.44 15.36
N SER A 296 -11.25 0.90 15.97
CA SER A 296 -11.82 1.45 17.22
C SER A 296 -10.86 1.40 18.41
N SER A 297 -9.80 0.58 18.34
CA SER A 297 -8.77 0.52 19.37
C SER A 297 -7.72 1.64 19.25
N ASN A 298 -7.69 2.34 18.13
CA ASN A 298 -6.80 3.48 17.91
C ASN A 298 -7.36 4.76 18.56
N SER A 299 -6.45 5.62 18.99
CA SER A 299 -6.78 6.92 19.59
C SER A 299 -6.43 8.05 18.61
N PRO A 300 -7.36 8.47 17.72
CA PRO A 300 -7.14 9.62 16.84
C PRO A 300 -6.92 10.90 17.65
N ALA A 301 -6.24 11.87 17.03
CA ALA A 301 -6.06 13.20 17.59
C ALA A 301 -7.43 13.90 17.70
N ALA A 302 -8.23 13.81 16.64
CA ALA A 302 -9.61 14.24 16.61
C ALA A 302 -10.40 13.50 15.53
N ILE A 303 -11.73 13.49 15.70
CA ILE A 303 -12.65 13.20 14.61
C ILE A 303 -13.47 14.46 14.40
N VAL A 304 -13.39 15.04 13.21
CA VAL A 304 -14.15 16.23 12.82
C VAL A 304 -15.23 15.83 11.84
N ARG A 305 -16.41 16.44 11.93
CA ARG A 305 -17.54 16.18 11.03
C ARG A 305 -17.92 17.47 10.29
N PRO A 306 -17.38 17.68 9.08
CA PRO A 306 -17.82 18.76 8.21
C PRO A 306 -19.32 18.64 7.91
N LEU A 307 -20.04 19.75 7.97
CA LEU A 307 -21.47 19.86 7.69
C LEU A 307 -21.75 20.34 6.26
N ASP A 308 -20.73 20.88 5.58
CA ASP A 308 -20.80 21.37 4.21
C ASP A 308 -19.43 21.25 3.51
N ILE A 309 -19.41 21.48 2.19
CA ILE A 309 -18.20 21.34 1.37
C ILE A 309 -17.10 22.32 1.79
N SER A 310 -17.46 23.53 2.26
CA SER A 310 -16.48 24.54 2.68
C SER A 310 -15.69 24.11 3.92
N GLN A 311 -16.32 23.37 4.82
CA GLN A 311 -15.66 22.76 5.97
C GLN A 311 -14.75 21.59 5.54
N VAL A 312 -15.10 20.83 4.51
CA VAL A 312 -14.19 19.82 3.92
C VAL A 312 -12.96 20.50 3.30
N GLN A 313 -13.14 21.59 2.55
CA GLN A 313 -12.03 22.41 2.04
C GLN A 313 -11.15 22.94 3.18
N SER A 314 -11.76 23.34 4.31
CA SER A 314 -11.03 23.80 5.50
C SER A 314 -10.16 22.69 6.10
N CYS A 315 -10.66 21.45 6.17
CA CYS A 315 -9.84 20.30 6.57
C CYS A 315 -8.62 20.11 5.65
N VAL A 316 -8.82 20.16 4.33
CA VAL A 316 -7.74 19.98 3.34
C VAL A 316 -6.70 21.10 3.43
N ARG A 317 -7.15 22.37 3.45
CA ARG A 317 -6.25 23.52 3.54
C ARG A 317 -5.47 23.52 4.85
N TRP A 318 -6.12 23.17 5.96
CA TRP A 318 -5.44 23.00 7.25
C TRP A 318 -4.38 21.91 7.18
N ALA A 319 -4.68 20.77 6.56
CA ALA A 319 -3.73 19.67 6.41
C ALA A 319 -2.52 20.04 5.54
N LEU A 320 -2.74 20.77 4.44
CA LEU A 320 -1.70 21.32 3.58
C LEU A 320 -0.81 22.32 4.31
N ALA A 321 -1.43 23.31 4.98
CA ALA A 321 -0.71 24.36 5.70
C ALA A 321 0.14 23.82 6.86
N ASN A 322 -0.33 22.74 7.50
CA ASN A 322 0.33 22.14 8.66
C ASN A 322 1.16 20.90 8.34
N LYS A 323 1.24 20.51 7.06
CA LYS A 323 1.97 19.33 6.57
C LYS A 323 1.55 18.07 7.34
N THR A 324 0.25 17.82 7.47
CA THR A 324 -0.30 16.64 8.18
C THR A 324 -1.18 15.81 7.26
N SER A 325 -1.24 14.49 7.47
CA SER A 325 -2.16 13.61 6.76
C SER A 325 -3.52 13.49 7.47
N LEU A 326 -4.57 13.21 6.69
CA LEU A 326 -5.94 13.00 7.12
C LEU A 326 -6.36 11.55 6.88
N ALA A 327 -7.18 11.00 7.77
CA ALA A 327 -7.95 9.78 7.53
C ALA A 327 -9.39 10.13 7.18
N ILE A 328 -10.04 9.32 6.34
CA ILE A 328 -11.42 9.55 5.92
C ILE A 328 -12.33 8.47 6.52
N LEU A 329 -13.45 8.90 7.10
CA LEU A 329 -14.44 8.04 7.73
C LEU A 329 -15.78 8.22 7.01
N GLY A 330 -16.14 7.21 6.21
CA GLY A 330 -17.49 7.05 5.65
C GLY A 330 -18.32 6.10 6.51
N GLY A 331 -18.36 4.80 6.15
CA GLY A 331 -19.13 3.79 6.89
C GLY A 331 -18.45 3.20 8.14
N GLY A 332 -17.20 3.57 8.45
CA GLY A 332 -16.47 3.07 9.64
C GLY A 332 -16.08 1.57 9.62
N TYR A 333 -15.95 0.96 8.43
CA TYR A 333 -15.58 -0.46 8.26
C TYR A 333 -14.10 -0.69 7.94
N SER A 334 -13.40 0.30 7.40
CA SER A 334 -11.98 0.17 7.03
C SER A 334 -11.08 0.17 8.26
N ASP A 335 -10.01 -0.62 8.23
CA ASP A 335 -8.94 -0.55 9.24
C ASP A 335 -8.21 0.82 9.21
N HIS A 336 -8.33 1.59 8.11
CA HIS A 336 -7.67 2.89 7.93
C HIS A 336 -8.45 4.09 8.50
N CYS A 337 -9.71 3.92 8.90
CA CYS A 337 -10.56 5.08 9.23
C CYS A 337 -10.17 5.81 10.52
N LEU A 338 -9.48 5.13 11.46
CA LEU A 338 -8.96 5.71 12.69
C LEU A 338 -7.51 5.29 12.91
N TRP A 339 -6.66 6.26 13.23
CA TRP A 339 -5.24 6.06 13.48
C TRP A 339 -4.76 6.85 14.70
N PRO A 340 -3.76 6.35 15.45
CA PRO A 340 -3.21 7.09 16.58
C PRO A 340 -2.73 8.50 16.20
N ASN A 341 -3.24 9.51 16.90
CA ASN A 341 -2.82 10.92 16.74
C ASN A 341 -3.01 11.48 15.31
N VAL A 342 -3.96 10.93 14.54
CA VAL A 342 -4.36 11.43 13.22
C VAL A 342 -5.72 12.12 13.32
N VAL A 343 -5.98 13.11 12.47
CA VAL A 343 -7.31 13.70 12.32
C VAL A 343 -8.12 12.86 11.32
N SER A 344 -9.27 12.36 11.76
CA SER A 344 -10.23 11.69 10.89
C SER A 344 -11.36 12.64 10.49
N VAL A 345 -11.64 12.72 9.20
CA VAL A 345 -12.75 13.49 8.62
C VAL A 345 -13.95 12.55 8.45
N ASP A 346 -14.98 12.76 9.27
CA ASP A 346 -16.23 12.01 9.25
C ASP A 346 -17.21 12.64 8.26
N MET A 347 -17.55 11.88 7.22
CA MET A 347 -18.45 12.30 6.14
C MET A 347 -19.93 12.06 6.49
N GLY A 348 -20.25 11.64 7.71
CA GLY A 348 -21.60 11.25 8.11
C GLY A 348 -22.66 12.36 8.11
N ALA A 349 -22.31 13.63 7.86
CA ALA A 349 -23.28 14.70 7.62
C ALA A 349 -23.69 14.84 6.13
N PHE A 350 -22.96 14.18 5.24
CA PHE A 350 -23.28 14.07 3.82
C PHE A 350 -24.03 12.75 3.61
N ASP A 351 -25.29 12.68 4.04
CA ASP A 351 -26.08 11.46 4.15
C ASP A 351 -27.33 11.42 3.25
N LYS A 352 -27.43 12.31 2.25
CA LYS A 352 -28.57 12.39 1.34
C LYS A 352 -28.45 11.46 0.14
N VAL A 353 -29.61 10.93 -0.27
CA VAL A 353 -29.79 10.17 -1.52
C VAL A 353 -30.88 10.86 -2.34
N ASN A 354 -30.60 11.13 -3.61
CA ASN A 354 -31.56 11.74 -4.53
C ASN A 354 -31.68 10.88 -5.79
N VAL A 355 -32.91 10.73 -6.29
CA VAL A 355 -33.18 10.06 -7.56
C VAL A 355 -33.57 11.09 -8.60
N VAL A 356 -32.85 11.10 -9.73
CA VAL A 356 -32.95 12.12 -10.77
C VAL A 356 -33.30 11.45 -12.11
N ASN A 357 -34.26 12.01 -12.83
CA ASN A 357 -34.65 11.50 -14.14
C ASN A 357 -33.49 11.60 -15.13
N PRO A 358 -33.28 10.58 -15.99
CA PRO A 358 -32.22 10.63 -16.97
C PRO A 358 -32.56 11.64 -18.08
N PRO A 359 -31.56 12.25 -18.72
CA PRO A 359 -31.74 12.89 -20.02
C PRO A 359 -32.31 11.89 -21.03
N GLN A 360 -33.07 12.35 -22.03
CA GLN A 360 -33.86 11.51 -22.95
C GLN A 360 -33.03 10.49 -23.78
N ASP A 361 -31.69 10.57 -23.79
CA ASP A 361 -30.80 9.79 -24.67
C ASP A 361 -29.88 8.78 -23.95
N ILE A 362 -30.14 8.44 -22.67
CA ILE A 362 -29.26 7.56 -21.89
C ILE A 362 -29.98 6.27 -21.49
N ASP A 363 -29.33 5.13 -21.74
CA ASP A 363 -29.74 3.80 -21.31
C ASP A 363 -29.58 3.64 -19.78
N THR A 364 -30.45 4.29 -18.99
CA THR A 364 -30.61 4.06 -17.55
C THR A 364 -32.03 4.44 -17.16
N GLU A 365 -32.60 3.74 -16.16
CA GLU A 365 -33.92 4.07 -15.62
C GLU A 365 -33.90 5.46 -14.96
N CYS A 366 -32.86 5.73 -14.16
CA CYS A 366 -32.62 7.03 -13.53
C CYS A 366 -31.18 7.14 -13.00
N TRP A 367 -30.78 8.37 -12.66
CA TRP A 367 -29.55 8.62 -11.92
C TRP A 367 -29.82 8.62 -10.42
N VAL A 368 -28.89 8.05 -9.64
CA VAL A 368 -28.95 8.08 -8.17
C VAL A 368 -27.75 8.85 -7.66
N VAL A 369 -27.98 10.01 -7.07
CA VAL A 369 -26.94 10.83 -6.43
C VAL A 369 -26.91 10.52 -4.94
N ALA A 370 -25.88 9.80 -4.49
CA ALA A 370 -25.68 9.44 -3.10
C ALA A 370 -24.47 10.17 -2.52
N GLU A 371 -24.67 10.80 -1.37
CA GLU A 371 -23.60 11.45 -0.62
C GLU A 371 -22.68 10.43 0.11
N ALA A 372 -21.43 10.81 0.38
CA ALA A 372 -20.38 9.89 0.81
C ALA A 372 -20.56 9.32 2.23
N GLY A 373 -21.43 9.92 3.04
CA GLY A 373 -21.85 9.43 4.35
C GLY A 373 -22.97 8.39 4.29
N CYS A 374 -23.66 8.23 3.15
CA CYS A 374 -24.72 7.23 2.99
C CYS A 374 -24.19 5.80 3.14
N LYS A 375 -25.03 4.94 3.72
CA LYS A 375 -24.80 3.50 3.78
C LYS A 375 -25.61 2.79 2.70
N THR A 376 -25.21 1.57 2.37
CA THR A 376 -25.89 0.73 1.38
C THR A 376 -27.39 0.62 1.66
N GLY A 377 -27.79 0.40 2.92
CA GLY A 377 -29.20 0.28 3.29
C GLY A 377 -29.99 1.57 3.11
N ASP A 378 -29.35 2.74 3.22
CA ASP A 378 -30.00 4.04 3.01
C ASP A 378 -30.30 4.23 1.52
N ILE A 379 -29.31 3.94 0.66
CA ILE A 379 -29.44 4.04 -0.80
C ILE A 379 -30.46 3.02 -1.34
N ILE A 380 -30.40 1.76 -0.89
CA ILE A 380 -31.33 0.72 -1.35
C ILE A 380 -32.77 1.03 -0.94
N ARG A 381 -32.99 1.54 0.29
CA ARG A 381 -34.34 1.91 0.73
C ARG A 381 -34.93 3.04 -0.10
N GLU A 382 -34.16 4.08 -0.36
CA GLU A 382 -34.61 5.23 -1.16
C GLU A 382 -34.90 4.82 -2.61
N THR A 383 -33.96 4.12 -3.25
CA THR A 383 -34.11 3.68 -4.65
C THR A 383 -35.26 2.70 -4.84
N MET A 384 -35.47 1.77 -3.91
CA MET A 384 -36.59 0.84 -3.98
C MET A 384 -37.96 1.53 -3.91
N SER A 385 -38.07 2.67 -3.22
CA SER A 385 -39.34 3.41 -3.11
C SER A 385 -39.86 3.91 -4.46
N VAL A 386 -38.96 4.04 -5.45
CA VAL A 386 -39.26 4.46 -6.83
C VAL A 386 -39.02 3.35 -7.86
N GLY A 387 -38.89 2.09 -7.40
CA GLY A 387 -38.84 0.91 -8.26
C GLY A 387 -37.47 0.60 -8.90
N VAL A 388 -36.39 1.24 -8.46
CA VAL A 388 -35.03 1.04 -9.00
C VAL A 388 -34.05 0.55 -7.92
N THR A 389 -32.83 0.22 -8.31
CA THR A 389 -31.75 -0.23 -7.43
C THR A 389 -30.37 0.11 -7.99
N VAL A 390 -29.35 0.03 -7.14
CA VAL A 390 -27.92 0.19 -7.48
C VAL A 390 -27.17 -1.07 -6.99
N PRO A 391 -26.24 -1.65 -7.77
CA PRO A 391 -25.54 -2.89 -7.41
C PRO A 391 -24.48 -2.66 -6.32
N LEU A 392 -24.93 -2.41 -5.08
CA LEU A 392 -24.08 -2.14 -3.91
C LEU A 392 -23.68 -3.44 -3.17
N GLY A 393 -23.03 -3.30 -2.01
CA GLY A 393 -22.59 -4.43 -1.18
C GLY A 393 -23.70 -5.17 -0.45
N SER A 394 -23.40 -6.37 0.05
CA SER A 394 -24.36 -7.24 0.76
C SER A 394 -24.65 -6.86 2.22
N ARG A 395 -24.13 -5.73 2.73
CA ARG A 395 -24.33 -5.31 4.12
C ARG A 395 -24.93 -3.91 4.20
N PRO A 396 -26.07 -3.73 4.92
CA PRO A 396 -26.80 -2.46 4.91
C PRO A 396 -26.04 -1.33 5.59
N SER A 397 -25.18 -1.63 6.56
CA SER A 397 -24.46 -0.62 7.34
C SER A 397 -23.12 -0.18 6.74
N VAL A 398 -22.67 -0.79 5.64
CA VAL A 398 -21.42 -0.41 4.95
C VAL A 398 -21.67 0.86 4.11
N GLY A 399 -20.69 1.75 4.00
CA GLY A 399 -20.84 3.02 3.24
C GLY A 399 -19.72 3.26 2.24
N ALA A 400 -19.63 4.50 1.74
CA ALA A 400 -18.46 5.15 1.12
C ALA A 400 -17.42 4.23 0.45
N GLY A 401 -16.44 3.87 1.28
CA GLY A 401 -15.23 3.18 0.84
C GLY A 401 -15.47 1.88 0.10
N LEU A 402 -16.57 1.15 0.36
CA LEU A 402 -16.83 -0.10 -0.35
C LEU A 402 -17.04 0.11 -1.85
N TRP A 403 -17.94 1.00 -2.22
CA TRP A 403 -18.38 1.16 -3.60
C TRP A 403 -17.42 2.03 -4.43
N LEU A 404 -16.53 2.78 -3.78
CA LEU A 404 -15.35 3.39 -4.40
C LEU A 404 -14.18 2.41 -4.63
N GLN A 405 -14.21 1.21 -4.03
CA GLN A 405 -13.14 0.20 -4.10
C GLN A 405 -13.55 -1.07 -4.85
N GLY A 406 -14.61 -1.00 -5.66
CA GLY A 406 -15.22 -2.17 -6.30
C GLY A 406 -16.67 -2.28 -5.87
N GLY A 407 -16.90 -2.86 -4.70
CA GLY A 407 -18.24 -3.11 -4.19
C GLY A 407 -18.81 -4.41 -4.73
N ILE A 408 -18.56 -5.48 -3.97
CA ILE A 408 -19.04 -6.84 -4.25
C ILE A 408 -20.29 -7.08 -3.40
N GLY A 409 -21.38 -7.48 -4.04
CA GLY A 409 -22.66 -7.80 -3.41
C GLY A 409 -23.52 -8.69 -4.29
N HIS A 410 -24.78 -8.89 -3.90
CA HIS A 410 -25.67 -9.88 -4.50
C HIS A 410 -25.91 -9.69 -6.01
N LEU A 411 -25.90 -8.44 -6.47
CA LEU A 411 -26.15 -8.09 -7.87
C LEU A 411 -24.87 -8.03 -8.72
N ALA A 412 -23.69 -8.27 -8.12
CA ALA A 412 -22.40 -8.08 -8.79
C ALA A 412 -22.27 -8.91 -10.07
N ARG A 413 -22.71 -10.18 -10.05
CA ARG A 413 -22.68 -11.04 -11.24
C ARG A 413 -23.58 -10.57 -12.38
N TYR A 414 -24.64 -9.83 -12.07
CA TYR A 414 -25.66 -9.45 -13.04
C TYR A 414 -25.37 -8.08 -13.64
N TYR A 415 -25.11 -7.07 -12.81
CA TYR A 415 -24.89 -5.69 -13.24
C TYR A 415 -23.43 -5.21 -13.16
N GLY A 416 -22.51 -6.06 -12.70
CA GLY A 416 -21.13 -5.67 -12.41
C GLY A 416 -20.98 -5.13 -10.98
N LEU A 417 -19.77 -4.72 -10.64
CA LEU A 417 -19.44 -4.17 -9.33
C LEU A 417 -20.12 -2.82 -9.10
N ALA A 418 -20.27 -2.40 -7.84
CA ALA A 418 -20.83 -1.08 -7.52
C ALA A 418 -20.10 0.06 -8.24
N CYS A 419 -18.78 -0.06 -8.34
CA CYS A 419 -17.93 0.92 -8.99
C CYS A 419 -18.19 1.00 -10.50
N ASP A 420 -18.69 -0.06 -11.14
CA ASP A 420 -19.01 -0.06 -12.58
C ASP A 420 -20.17 0.87 -12.89
N ALA A 421 -21.12 1.00 -11.95
CA ALA A 421 -22.27 1.88 -12.04
C ALA A 421 -21.95 3.36 -11.77
N ILE A 422 -20.74 3.71 -11.31
CA ILE A 422 -20.35 5.11 -11.10
C ILE A 422 -20.23 5.83 -12.44
N ALA A 423 -21.02 6.89 -12.61
CA ALA A 423 -21.01 7.76 -13.79
C ALA A 423 -20.31 9.10 -13.53
N GLY A 424 -20.27 9.56 -12.29
CA GLY A 424 -19.57 10.78 -11.89
C GLY A 424 -19.59 11.02 -10.39
N ALA A 425 -18.92 12.08 -9.95
CA ALA A 425 -18.77 12.42 -8.55
C ALA A 425 -18.50 13.91 -8.33
N VAL A 426 -18.82 14.40 -7.14
CA VAL A 426 -18.32 15.66 -6.60
C VAL A 426 -17.24 15.32 -5.56
N MET A 427 -16.08 15.95 -5.66
CA MET A 427 -14.93 15.68 -4.80
C MET A 427 -14.17 16.96 -4.47
N VAL A 428 -13.55 17.02 -3.29
CA VAL A 428 -12.55 18.04 -2.95
C VAL A 428 -11.16 17.45 -3.18
N ASP A 429 -10.35 18.06 -4.06
CA ASP A 429 -8.96 17.64 -4.26
C ASP A 429 -8.10 17.95 -3.02
N VAL A 430 -6.97 17.26 -2.89
CA VAL A 430 -6.01 17.47 -1.79
C VAL A 430 -4.73 18.21 -2.21
N ILE A 431 -4.74 18.83 -3.39
CA ILE A 431 -3.65 19.67 -3.90
C ILE A 431 -3.84 21.11 -3.41
N SER A 432 -5.07 21.61 -3.54
CA SER A 432 -5.47 23.00 -3.29
C SER A 432 -6.77 23.10 -2.48
N GLY A 433 -7.55 22.02 -2.42
CA GLY A 433 -8.90 22.03 -1.85
C GLY A 433 -9.93 22.59 -2.83
N GLN A 434 -9.75 22.45 -4.15
CA GLN A 434 -10.75 22.83 -5.13
C GLN A 434 -11.88 21.79 -5.17
N ILE A 435 -13.08 22.26 -5.52
CA ILE A 435 -14.23 21.39 -5.75
C ILE A 435 -14.17 20.92 -7.20
N LEU A 436 -14.18 19.61 -7.41
CA LEU A 436 -14.15 18.98 -8.72
C LEU A 436 -15.50 18.31 -9.01
N CYS A 437 -16.04 18.57 -10.20
CA CYS A 437 -17.06 17.74 -10.82
C CYS A 437 -16.38 16.76 -11.78
N ILE A 438 -16.49 15.48 -11.48
CA ILE A 438 -15.83 14.39 -12.21
C ILE A 438 -16.91 13.57 -12.93
N GLY A 439 -16.75 13.30 -14.23
CA GLY A 439 -17.74 12.54 -14.98
C GLY A 439 -19.12 13.21 -14.99
N TYR A 440 -20.18 12.43 -15.14
CA TYR A 440 -21.53 12.96 -15.18
C TYR A 440 -22.05 13.30 -13.78
N VAL A 441 -22.35 14.59 -13.56
CA VAL A 441 -23.03 15.12 -12.37
C VAL A 441 -24.24 15.92 -12.85
N PRO A 442 -25.47 15.58 -12.39
CA PRO A 442 -26.69 16.33 -12.73
C PRO A 442 -26.55 17.81 -12.38
N GLU A 443 -27.17 18.69 -13.17
CA GLU A 443 -26.95 20.14 -13.08
C GLU A 443 -27.37 20.70 -11.70
N GLU A 444 -28.50 20.25 -11.17
CA GLU A 444 -29.00 20.63 -9.84
C GLU A 444 -28.11 20.15 -8.67
N HIS A 445 -27.20 19.21 -8.94
CA HIS A 445 -26.27 18.66 -7.96
C HIS A 445 -24.82 19.15 -8.13
N ARG A 446 -24.57 20.10 -9.04
CA ARG A 446 -23.23 20.72 -9.20
C ARG A 446 -23.05 21.84 -8.18
N PRO A 447 -22.03 21.76 -7.29
CA PRO A 447 -21.75 22.85 -6.37
C PRO A 447 -21.28 24.12 -7.11
N PRO A 448 -21.53 25.31 -6.53
CA PRO A 448 -20.96 26.54 -7.06
C PRO A 448 -19.43 26.49 -7.02
N ASN A 449 -18.77 27.06 -8.04
CA ASN A 449 -17.31 27.07 -8.21
C ASN A 449 -16.67 25.69 -8.39
N ALA A 450 -17.46 24.62 -8.60
CA ALA A 450 -16.92 23.34 -9.00
C ALA A 450 -16.34 23.44 -10.42
N VAL A 451 -15.16 22.87 -10.62
CA VAL A 451 -14.49 22.86 -11.92
C VAL A 451 -14.37 21.45 -12.46
N ARG A 452 -14.16 21.34 -13.77
CA ARG A 452 -13.85 20.09 -14.43
C ARG A 452 -12.37 20.07 -14.79
N HIS A 453 -11.63 19.10 -14.26
CA HIS A 453 -10.19 18.97 -14.47
C HIS A 453 -9.89 18.39 -15.87
N GLN A 454 -8.74 18.73 -16.45
CA GLN A 454 -8.33 18.19 -17.76
C GLN A 454 -8.17 16.65 -17.77
N LEU A 455 -7.82 16.08 -16.63
CA LEU A 455 -7.73 14.63 -16.39
C LEU A 455 -9.03 14.04 -15.81
N ASP A 456 -10.19 14.66 -16.08
CA ASP A 456 -11.51 14.20 -15.62
C ASP A 456 -11.75 12.69 -15.86
N LYS A 457 -11.40 12.20 -17.05
CA LYS A 457 -11.55 10.78 -17.41
C LYS A 457 -10.67 9.86 -16.56
N GLU A 458 -9.44 10.29 -16.26
CA GLU A 458 -8.52 9.54 -15.39
C GLU A 458 -9.03 9.50 -13.95
N LEU A 459 -9.56 10.61 -13.44
CA LEU A 459 -10.15 10.68 -12.11
C LEU A 459 -11.43 9.84 -12.00
N LEU A 460 -12.29 9.87 -13.01
CA LEU A 460 -13.47 9.01 -13.05
C LEU A 460 -13.04 7.54 -13.03
N TRP A 461 -12.10 7.14 -13.89
CA TRP A 461 -11.53 5.81 -13.91
C TRP A 461 -10.96 5.38 -12.55
N ALA A 462 -10.26 6.30 -11.87
CA ALA A 462 -9.66 6.07 -10.57
C ALA A 462 -10.69 5.86 -9.45
N LEU A 463 -11.75 6.68 -9.43
CA LEU A 463 -12.88 6.54 -8.50
C LEU A 463 -13.59 5.19 -8.64
N LYS A 464 -13.52 4.55 -9.82
CA LYS A 464 -14.08 3.22 -10.09
C LYS A 464 -13.19 2.08 -9.56
N GLY A 465 -12.60 2.20 -8.36
CA GLY A 465 -11.90 1.06 -7.73
C GLY A 465 -10.74 1.39 -6.79
N ALA A 466 -10.22 2.61 -6.79
CA ALA A 466 -9.07 2.97 -5.95
C ALA A 466 -9.44 3.63 -4.61
N GLY A 467 -10.73 3.71 -4.29
CA GLY A 467 -11.20 4.24 -3.02
C GLY A 467 -10.93 5.73 -2.87
N THR A 468 -10.59 6.14 -1.65
CA THR A 468 -10.36 7.54 -1.25
C THR A 468 -8.94 8.02 -1.54
N ASN A 469 -8.25 7.45 -2.53
CA ASN A 469 -6.83 7.74 -2.79
C ASN A 469 -6.57 9.14 -3.37
N PHE A 470 -7.55 9.77 -4.03
CA PHE A 470 -7.31 10.93 -4.91
C PHE A 470 -8.03 12.22 -4.49
N GLY A 471 -8.84 12.16 -3.43
CA GLY A 471 -9.57 13.31 -2.90
C GLY A 471 -10.64 12.89 -1.89
N ILE A 472 -11.29 13.88 -1.29
CA ILE A 472 -12.41 13.66 -0.36
C ILE A 472 -13.70 13.73 -1.16
N VAL A 473 -14.30 12.57 -1.43
CA VAL A 473 -15.56 12.45 -2.18
C VAL A 473 -16.71 13.01 -1.34
N ILE A 474 -17.51 13.89 -1.94
CA ILE A 474 -18.71 14.49 -1.34
C ILE A 474 -19.94 13.68 -1.72
N SER A 475 -20.10 13.40 -3.01
CA SER A 475 -21.22 12.62 -3.55
C SER A 475 -20.82 11.91 -4.84
N VAL A 476 -21.60 10.91 -5.21
CA VAL A 476 -21.41 10.12 -6.42
C VAL A 476 -22.74 9.93 -7.12
N THR A 477 -22.70 9.98 -8.44
CA THR A 477 -23.82 9.70 -9.33
C THR A 477 -23.68 8.27 -9.88
N PHE A 478 -24.68 7.45 -9.63
CA PHE A 478 -24.77 6.08 -10.09
C PHE A 478 -25.81 5.90 -11.19
N LYS A 479 -25.49 5.03 -12.16
CA LYS A 479 -26.47 4.36 -13.00
C LYS A 479 -27.34 3.44 -12.14
N SER A 480 -28.67 3.54 -12.29
CA SER A 480 -29.61 2.63 -11.63
C SER A 480 -30.15 1.56 -12.59
N TYR A 481 -30.79 0.55 -12.00
CA TYR A 481 -31.41 -0.58 -12.70
C TYR A 481 -32.78 -0.86 -12.09
N THR A 482 -33.67 -1.51 -12.83
CA THR A 482 -34.98 -1.95 -12.32
C THR A 482 -34.81 -2.84 -11.09
N SER A 483 -35.58 -2.54 -10.03
CA SER A 483 -35.58 -3.35 -8.81
C SER A 483 -36.12 -4.76 -9.08
N GLN A 484 -35.57 -5.75 -8.37
CA GLN A 484 -35.80 -7.16 -8.60
C GLN A 484 -36.32 -7.84 -7.34
N LYS A 485 -37.02 -8.97 -7.51
CA LYS A 485 -37.28 -9.91 -6.41
C LYS A 485 -36.27 -11.05 -6.44
N PHE A 486 -35.93 -11.54 -5.25
CA PHE A 486 -34.96 -12.60 -5.06
C PHE A 486 -35.65 -13.84 -4.49
N SER A 487 -35.39 -14.98 -5.10
CA SER A 487 -35.67 -16.28 -4.49
C SER A 487 -34.39 -16.78 -3.83
N VAL A 488 -34.41 -16.93 -2.50
CA VAL A 488 -33.25 -17.32 -1.71
C VAL A 488 -33.45 -18.71 -1.13
N CYS A 489 -32.47 -19.59 -1.31
CA CYS A 489 -32.47 -20.89 -0.66
C CYS A 489 -31.14 -21.18 0.04
N ASN A 490 -31.23 -21.69 1.27
CA ASN A 490 -30.10 -21.90 2.18
C ASN A 490 -29.95 -23.38 2.55
N TYR A 491 -28.83 -23.99 2.16
CA TYR A 491 -28.50 -25.39 2.44
C TYR A 491 -27.25 -25.46 3.32
N GLY A 492 -27.10 -26.54 4.09
CA GLY A 492 -25.90 -26.77 4.90
C GLY A 492 -25.77 -28.23 5.28
N LEU A 493 -24.61 -28.83 4.98
CA LEU A 493 -24.35 -30.25 5.25
C LEU A 493 -22.91 -30.45 5.77
N PRO A 494 -22.69 -31.37 6.73
CA PRO A 494 -21.35 -31.88 7.04
C PRO A 494 -20.78 -32.61 5.82
N ILE A 495 -19.56 -32.28 5.41
CA ILE A 495 -18.93 -32.84 4.20
C ILE A 495 -17.79 -33.82 4.50
N GLY A 496 -17.31 -33.89 5.74
CA GLY A 496 -16.44 -34.98 6.23
C GLY A 496 -15.25 -35.32 5.31
N HIS A 497 -15.11 -36.60 4.94
CA HIS A 497 -14.08 -37.07 4.00
C HIS A 497 -14.38 -36.70 2.52
N ASN A 498 -15.59 -36.26 2.20
CA ASN A 498 -16.03 -35.88 0.84
C ASN A 498 -15.77 -34.40 0.54
N ALA A 499 -14.95 -33.72 1.34
CA ALA A 499 -14.69 -32.28 1.19
C ALA A 499 -14.10 -31.94 -0.19
N GLU A 500 -13.13 -32.73 -0.68
CA GLU A 500 -12.55 -32.51 -2.01
C GLU A 500 -13.58 -32.72 -3.13
N GLU A 501 -14.37 -33.79 -3.07
CA GLU A 501 -15.41 -34.06 -4.06
C GLU A 501 -16.48 -32.96 -4.07
N THR A 502 -16.86 -32.47 -2.89
CA THR A 502 -17.78 -31.33 -2.76
C THR A 502 -17.22 -30.09 -3.44
N LEU A 503 -15.97 -29.71 -3.17
CA LEU A 503 -15.32 -28.56 -3.80
C LEU A 503 -15.19 -28.72 -5.32
N ARG A 504 -14.91 -29.94 -5.81
CA ARG A 504 -14.93 -30.25 -7.25
C ARG A 504 -16.31 -30.07 -7.87
N ASN A 505 -17.35 -30.56 -7.21
CA ASN A 505 -18.73 -30.41 -7.68
C ASN A 505 -19.15 -28.93 -7.70
N LEU A 506 -18.84 -28.17 -6.65
CA LEU A 506 -19.10 -26.73 -6.59
C LEU A 506 -18.38 -25.96 -7.71
N SER A 507 -17.09 -26.24 -7.95
CA SER A 507 -16.32 -25.62 -9.04
C SER A 507 -16.96 -25.93 -10.41
N ARG A 508 -17.40 -27.19 -10.61
CA ARG A 508 -18.07 -27.62 -11.85
C ARG A 508 -19.42 -26.92 -12.03
N ASP A 509 -20.24 -26.87 -11.00
CA ASP A 509 -21.57 -26.26 -11.06
C ASP A 509 -21.49 -24.76 -11.41
N VAL A 510 -20.52 -24.05 -10.82
CA VAL A 510 -20.23 -22.66 -11.15
C VAL A 510 -19.71 -22.47 -12.57
N SER A 511 -18.83 -23.35 -13.05
CA SER A 511 -18.22 -23.22 -14.37
C SER A 511 -19.14 -23.60 -15.53
N SER A 512 -20.16 -24.45 -15.30
CA SER A 512 -20.87 -25.13 -16.39
C SER A 512 -22.40 -25.17 -16.28
N ARG A 513 -23.00 -24.98 -15.10
CA ARG A 513 -24.44 -25.23 -14.89
C ARG A 513 -25.28 -24.01 -14.57
N TYR A 514 -24.75 -23.00 -13.87
CA TYR A 514 -25.60 -21.88 -13.44
C TYR A 514 -25.89 -20.88 -14.57
N PRO A 515 -27.18 -20.61 -14.88
CA PRO A 515 -27.58 -19.48 -15.72
C PRO A 515 -27.10 -18.16 -15.12
N ASP A 516 -27.03 -17.11 -15.96
CA ASP A 516 -26.53 -15.79 -15.56
C ASP A 516 -27.30 -15.19 -14.37
N ARG A 517 -28.58 -15.55 -14.21
CA ARG A 517 -29.49 -15.05 -13.16
C ARG A 517 -29.35 -15.73 -11.79
N ILE A 518 -28.53 -16.79 -11.68
CA ILE A 518 -28.30 -17.50 -10.41
C ILE A 518 -26.90 -17.19 -9.88
N SER A 519 -26.81 -16.71 -8.64
CA SER A 519 -25.57 -16.66 -7.86
C SER A 519 -25.65 -17.63 -6.67
N SER A 520 -24.50 -18.10 -6.21
CA SER A 520 -24.41 -19.15 -5.19
C SER A 520 -23.20 -18.90 -4.31
N ASP A 521 -23.44 -18.38 -3.12
CA ASP A 521 -22.37 -18.14 -2.15
C ASP A 521 -22.15 -19.40 -1.31
N PHE A 522 -20.88 -19.67 -0.97
CA PHE A 522 -20.49 -20.87 -0.23
C PHE A 522 -19.72 -20.53 1.04
N TYR A 523 -19.86 -21.39 2.04
CA TYR A 523 -19.23 -21.21 3.34
C TYR A 523 -18.59 -22.52 3.80
N LEU A 524 -17.29 -22.48 4.11
CA LEU A 524 -16.58 -23.59 4.74
C LEU A 524 -16.29 -23.24 6.20
N TYR A 525 -16.74 -24.07 7.11
CA TYR A 525 -16.56 -23.88 8.55
C TYR A 525 -16.41 -25.23 9.27
N CYS A 526 -15.99 -25.20 10.52
CA CYS A 526 -15.83 -26.39 11.34
C CYS A 526 -16.85 -26.39 12.49
N GLU A 527 -17.60 -27.47 12.63
CA GLU A 527 -18.56 -27.67 13.71
C GLU A 527 -18.38 -29.07 14.31
N GLY A 528 -18.14 -29.15 15.63
CA GLY A 528 -17.88 -30.42 16.31
C GLY A 528 -16.68 -31.21 15.75
N GLY A 529 -15.67 -30.51 15.21
CA GLY A 529 -14.48 -31.12 14.59
C GLY A 529 -14.70 -31.64 13.16
N LYS A 530 -15.90 -31.45 12.59
CA LYS A 530 -16.22 -31.84 11.21
C LYS A 530 -16.28 -30.60 10.32
N ILE A 531 -15.77 -30.72 9.10
CA ILE A 531 -15.93 -29.68 8.09
C ILE A 531 -17.38 -29.71 7.58
N CYS A 532 -17.99 -28.53 7.55
CA CYS A 532 -19.32 -28.29 7.00
C CYS A 532 -19.23 -27.35 5.80
N CYS A 533 -20.13 -27.56 4.83
CA CYS A 533 -20.34 -26.68 3.69
C CYS A 533 -21.75 -26.10 3.75
N GLY A 534 -21.86 -24.79 3.90
CA GLY A 534 -23.09 -24.03 3.75
C GLY A 534 -23.18 -23.41 2.36
N THR A 535 -24.38 -23.36 1.78
CA THR A 535 -24.63 -22.70 0.49
C THR A 535 -25.85 -21.78 0.57
N THR A 536 -25.76 -20.61 -0.06
CA THR A 536 -26.89 -19.70 -0.27
C THR A 536 -27.02 -19.44 -1.76
N ASN A 537 -28.12 -19.90 -2.35
CA ASN A 537 -28.45 -19.66 -3.75
C ASN A 537 -29.40 -18.46 -3.85
N PHE A 538 -29.09 -17.54 -4.76
CA PHE A 538 -29.92 -16.39 -5.09
C PHE A 538 -30.34 -16.49 -6.56
N LEU A 539 -31.64 -16.51 -6.82
CA LEU A 539 -32.19 -16.36 -8.17
C LEU A 539 -32.89 -15.00 -8.26
N CYS A 540 -32.40 -14.17 -9.18
CA CYS A 540 -32.94 -12.86 -9.49
C CYS A 540 -33.99 -12.99 -10.62
N SER A 541 -35.23 -12.52 -10.42
CA SER A 541 -36.29 -12.58 -11.43
C SER A 541 -37.21 -11.36 -11.41
N LEU A 542 -37.60 -10.93 -12.62
CA LEU A 542 -38.62 -9.91 -12.88
C LEU A 542 -40.06 -10.49 -12.81
N GLU A 543 -40.26 -11.75 -13.20
CA GLU A 543 -41.59 -12.35 -13.48
C GLU A 543 -42.03 -13.42 -12.46
N GLY A 544 -41.45 -13.39 -11.25
CA GLY A 544 -41.66 -14.45 -10.25
C GLY A 544 -40.79 -15.68 -10.53
N VAL A 545 -40.59 -16.51 -9.52
CA VAL A 545 -39.70 -17.68 -9.59
C VAL A 545 -40.53 -18.95 -9.44
N SER A 546 -40.46 -19.84 -10.42
CA SER A 546 -40.98 -21.21 -10.32
C SER A 546 -40.12 -22.02 -9.33
N GLN A 547 -40.77 -22.85 -8.49
CA GLN A 547 -40.17 -23.62 -7.39
C GLN A 547 -39.22 -24.75 -7.80
N ASP A 548 -38.94 -24.95 -9.08
CA ASP A 548 -38.13 -26.07 -9.58
C ASP A 548 -36.62 -25.85 -9.42
N VAL A 549 -36.13 -25.93 -8.19
CA VAL A 549 -34.73 -26.31 -7.92
C VAL A 549 -34.74 -27.49 -6.95
N SER A 550 -34.45 -28.66 -7.51
CA SER A 550 -34.49 -29.96 -6.84
C SER A 550 -33.62 -30.02 -5.57
N THR A 551 -34.20 -30.63 -4.53
CA THR A 551 -33.62 -31.03 -3.22
C THR A 551 -33.24 -29.92 -2.22
N GLY A 552 -34.21 -29.47 -1.43
CA GLY A 552 -34.07 -28.98 -0.04
C GLY A 552 -35.20 -28.04 0.40
N PRO A 553 -35.00 -27.16 1.41
CA PRO A 553 -36.10 -26.35 1.98
C PRO A 553 -36.70 -25.40 0.93
N PRO A 554 -37.98 -25.01 1.08
CA PRO A 554 -38.66 -24.15 0.11
C PRO A 554 -37.96 -22.79 0.00
N PRO A 555 -37.80 -22.23 -1.21
CA PRO A 555 -37.19 -20.92 -1.39
C PRO A 555 -38.03 -19.82 -0.75
N LYS A 556 -37.35 -18.83 -0.14
CA LYS A 556 -37.98 -17.61 0.38
C LYS A 556 -37.89 -16.52 -0.68
N ILE A 557 -39.03 -15.96 -1.08
CA ILE A 557 -39.08 -14.80 -1.97
C ILE A 557 -38.97 -13.54 -1.11
N VAL A 558 -37.99 -12.69 -1.42
CA VAL A 558 -37.67 -11.47 -0.68
C VAL A 558 -37.35 -10.34 -1.64
N ASP A 559 -37.52 -9.10 -1.18
CA ASP A 559 -37.03 -7.91 -1.88
C ASP A 559 -35.55 -7.60 -1.51
N ALA A 560 -34.98 -6.52 -2.05
CA ALA A 560 -33.57 -6.20 -1.80
C ALA A 560 -33.28 -5.71 -0.36
N ILE A 561 -34.28 -5.21 0.38
CA ILE A 561 -34.13 -4.83 1.80
C ILE A 561 -34.13 -6.10 2.66
N GLU A 562 -35.11 -6.97 2.46
CA GLU A 562 -35.25 -8.24 3.17
C GLU A 562 -34.11 -9.23 2.86
N LEU A 563 -33.46 -9.08 1.69
CA LEU A 563 -32.31 -9.89 1.29
C LEU A 563 -31.15 -9.78 2.28
N PHE A 564 -30.94 -8.60 2.90
CA PHE A 564 -29.87 -8.38 3.88
C PHE A 564 -29.97 -9.32 5.10
N ASP A 565 -31.18 -9.79 5.42
CA ASP A 565 -31.45 -10.64 6.59
C ASP A 565 -31.59 -12.13 6.24
N THR A 566 -31.51 -12.50 4.97
CA THR A 566 -31.89 -13.84 4.48
C THR A 566 -30.70 -14.77 4.22
N GLU A 567 -29.46 -14.28 4.16
CA GLU A 567 -28.25 -15.10 3.96
C GLU A 567 -28.07 -16.18 5.06
N ALA A 568 -27.59 -17.38 4.70
CA ALA A 568 -27.32 -18.47 5.66
C ALA A 568 -26.33 -18.06 6.75
N TYR A 569 -25.37 -17.21 6.40
CA TYR A 569 -24.42 -16.66 7.36
C TYR A 569 -25.09 -15.72 8.39
N VAL A 570 -26.08 -14.93 7.99
CA VAL A 570 -26.81 -14.02 8.90
C VAL A 570 -27.88 -14.78 9.70
N SER A 571 -28.51 -15.79 9.10
CA SER A 571 -29.68 -16.48 9.67
C SER A 571 -29.36 -17.78 10.43
N LYS A 572 -28.24 -18.44 10.15
CA LYS A 572 -27.92 -19.78 10.70
C LYS A 572 -26.55 -19.88 11.36
N MET A 573 -25.50 -19.27 10.80
CA MET A 573 -24.15 -19.37 11.40
C MET A 573 -23.98 -18.38 12.56
N HIS A 574 -23.73 -18.93 13.76
CA HIS A 574 -23.41 -18.19 14.99
C HIS A 574 -24.46 -17.17 15.47
N GLN A 575 -25.74 -17.54 15.42
CA GLN A 575 -26.90 -16.74 15.90
C GLN A 575 -27.11 -15.40 15.20
N GLY A 576 -26.51 -15.21 14.02
CA GLY A 576 -26.53 -13.93 13.33
C GLY A 576 -25.78 -12.85 14.12
N HIS A 577 -25.28 -11.84 13.41
CA HIS A 577 -24.53 -10.77 14.05
C HIS A 577 -25.38 -9.88 14.99
N GLY A 578 -26.68 -10.20 15.16
CA GLY A 578 -27.62 -9.55 16.06
C GLY A 578 -27.28 -9.69 17.55
N GLY A 579 -26.40 -10.63 17.92
CA GLY A 579 -25.97 -10.86 19.29
C GLY A 579 -24.79 -10.01 19.79
N SER A 580 -24.27 -9.02 19.03
CA SER A 580 -23.31 -7.99 19.48
C SER A 580 -22.06 -8.42 20.30
N LYS A 581 -21.68 -9.70 20.42
CA LYS A 581 -20.65 -10.20 21.36
C LYS A 581 -19.35 -10.69 20.72
N THR A 582 -19.16 -10.53 19.40
CA THR A 582 -17.93 -10.96 18.71
C THR A 582 -17.15 -9.80 18.10
N SER A 583 -15.90 -10.09 17.77
CA SER A 583 -14.97 -9.29 16.97
C SER A 583 -14.48 -10.13 15.80
N ALA A 584 -14.13 -9.49 14.70
CA ALA A 584 -13.71 -10.16 13.47
C ALA A 584 -12.51 -9.47 12.83
N PHE A 585 -11.72 -10.25 12.10
CA PHE A 585 -10.65 -9.80 11.22
C PHE A 585 -10.71 -10.61 9.92
N LYS A 586 -10.56 -9.94 8.77
CA LYS A 586 -10.73 -10.61 7.47
C LYS A 586 -9.81 -10.04 6.40
N ARG A 587 -9.48 -10.88 5.44
CA ARG A 587 -8.79 -10.52 4.20
C ARG A 587 -9.39 -11.36 3.07
N CYS A 588 -9.45 -10.78 1.87
CA CYS A 588 -10.09 -11.41 0.73
C CYS A 588 -9.12 -11.57 -0.44
N VAL A 589 -9.07 -12.80 -0.97
CA VAL A 589 -8.34 -13.17 -2.19
C VAL A 589 -9.33 -13.60 -3.27
N PHE A 590 -9.04 -13.27 -4.52
CA PHE A 590 -9.82 -13.72 -5.66
C PHE A 590 -9.30 -15.06 -6.15
N LEU A 591 -10.17 -16.08 -6.18
CA LEU A 591 -9.84 -17.42 -6.61
C LEU A 591 -10.57 -17.76 -7.91
N LYS A 592 -9.90 -18.55 -8.75
CA LYS A 592 -10.43 -19.16 -9.96
C LYS A 592 -10.15 -20.64 -9.87
N ASP A 593 -11.10 -21.47 -10.27
CA ASP A 593 -11.02 -22.93 -10.20
C ASP A 593 -10.60 -23.46 -8.81
N ILE A 594 -11.52 -23.40 -7.85
CA ILE A 594 -11.29 -23.93 -6.50
C ILE A 594 -11.11 -25.46 -6.48
N ALA A 595 -11.28 -26.17 -7.61
CA ALA A 595 -11.05 -27.61 -7.72
C ALA A 595 -9.58 -27.98 -7.97
N ASN A 596 -8.70 -26.98 -8.13
CA ASN A 596 -7.27 -27.19 -8.12
C ASN A 596 -6.82 -27.89 -6.81
N THR A 597 -6.03 -28.95 -6.94
CA THR A 597 -5.63 -29.81 -5.81
C THR A 597 -4.92 -29.04 -4.70
N ASP A 598 -4.03 -28.11 -5.03
CA ASP A 598 -3.28 -27.34 -4.03
C ASP A 598 -4.16 -26.29 -3.36
N THR A 599 -5.07 -25.67 -4.12
CA THR A 599 -6.08 -24.76 -3.56
C THR A 599 -6.97 -25.51 -2.55
N MET A 600 -7.53 -26.66 -2.93
CA MET A 600 -8.40 -27.44 -2.04
C MET A 600 -7.68 -27.87 -0.75
N LYS A 601 -6.43 -28.30 -0.83
CA LYS A 601 -5.62 -28.66 0.35
C LYS A 601 -5.55 -27.50 1.33
N VAL A 602 -5.23 -26.30 0.85
CA VAL A 602 -5.15 -25.08 1.68
C VAL A 602 -6.51 -24.76 2.28
N LEU A 603 -7.60 -24.77 1.49
CA LEU A 603 -8.95 -24.45 1.99
C LEU A 603 -9.43 -25.45 3.06
N ILE A 604 -9.18 -26.74 2.86
CA ILE A 604 -9.54 -27.81 3.80
C ILE A 604 -8.72 -27.72 5.09
N SER A 605 -7.40 -27.54 5.00
CA SER A 605 -6.53 -27.34 6.17
C SER A 605 -6.93 -26.08 6.93
N ALA A 606 -7.08 -24.95 6.24
CA ALA A 606 -7.49 -23.69 6.86
C ALA A 606 -8.79 -23.82 7.66
N THR A 607 -9.78 -24.54 7.11
CA THR A 607 -11.07 -24.78 7.77
C THR A 607 -10.94 -25.63 9.04
N ARG A 608 -10.05 -26.63 9.06
CA ARG A 608 -9.79 -27.45 10.26
C ARG A 608 -8.98 -26.72 11.32
N ASP A 609 -8.00 -25.93 10.89
CA ASP A 609 -6.99 -25.32 11.74
C ASP A 609 -7.42 -23.93 12.28
N GLY A 610 -8.69 -23.57 12.11
CA GLY A 610 -9.28 -22.33 12.64
C GLY A 610 -9.07 -22.23 14.16
N PRO A 611 -8.42 -21.15 14.69
CA PRO A 611 -8.11 -21.06 16.12
C PRO A 611 -9.33 -20.99 17.05
N THR A 612 -10.50 -20.66 16.50
CA THR A 612 -11.78 -20.65 17.20
C THR A 612 -12.82 -21.39 16.35
N PRO A 613 -13.88 -21.93 16.97
CA PRO A 613 -14.98 -22.58 16.23
C PRO A 613 -15.84 -21.59 15.41
N TYR A 614 -15.50 -20.29 15.44
CA TYR A 614 -16.22 -19.24 14.73
C TYR A 614 -15.53 -18.82 13.43
N CYS A 615 -14.32 -19.33 13.16
CA CYS A 615 -13.58 -19.04 11.94
C CYS A 615 -14.19 -19.79 10.75
N TYR A 616 -14.27 -19.10 9.60
CA TYR A 616 -14.80 -19.69 8.37
C TYR A 616 -14.20 -19.03 7.13
N LEU A 617 -14.39 -19.69 5.98
CA LEU A 617 -14.07 -19.17 4.66
C LEU A 617 -15.40 -18.91 3.93
N ASN A 618 -15.60 -17.70 3.42
CA ASN A 618 -16.77 -17.32 2.63
C ASN A 618 -16.37 -17.11 1.17
N PHE A 619 -17.11 -17.68 0.25
CA PHE A 619 -16.89 -17.58 -1.18
C PHE A 619 -18.07 -16.85 -1.79
N VAL A 620 -17.88 -15.58 -2.12
CA VAL A 620 -18.89 -14.79 -2.84
C VAL A 620 -18.72 -15.02 -4.33
N HIS A 621 -19.77 -15.52 -4.99
CA HIS A 621 -19.72 -15.91 -6.39
C HIS A 621 -19.66 -14.67 -7.30
N GLY A 622 -18.65 -14.63 -8.15
CA GLY A 622 -18.45 -13.63 -9.20
C GLY A 622 -18.52 -14.20 -10.61
N GLY A 623 -17.67 -13.70 -11.50
CA GLY A 623 -17.70 -13.99 -12.93
C GLY A 623 -18.77 -13.19 -13.69
N LYS A 624 -19.11 -13.64 -14.91
CA LYS A 624 -20.10 -13.02 -15.81
C LYS A 624 -19.83 -11.52 -16.03
N THR A 625 -20.76 -10.63 -15.71
CA THR A 625 -20.62 -9.18 -15.96
C THR A 625 -19.36 -8.60 -15.30
N VAL A 626 -18.95 -9.10 -14.13
CA VAL A 626 -17.69 -8.71 -13.48
C VAL A 626 -16.49 -9.03 -14.36
N ARG A 627 -16.51 -10.15 -15.09
CA ARG A 627 -15.43 -10.61 -16.00
C ARG A 627 -15.51 -9.98 -17.39
N HIS A 628 -16.70 -9.60 -17.86
CA HIS A 628 -16.89 -9.01 -19.18
C HIS A 628 -16.29 -7.61 -19.31
N ALA A 629 -16.25 -6.84 -18.22
CA ALA A 629 -15.51 -5.58 -18.18
C ALA A 629 -14.01 -5.83 -18.34
N ALA A 630 -13.34 -5.07 -19.21
CA ALA A 630 -11.90 -5.20 -19.39
C ALA A 630 -11.18 -4.78 -18.10
N PRO A 631 -10.08 -5.45 -17.70
CA PRO A 631 -9.29 -5.06 -16.53
C PRO A 631 -8.92 -3.58 -16.51
N GLU A 632 -8.70 -2.96 -17.67
CA GLU A 632 -8.23 -1.60 -17.84
C GLU A 632 -9.36 -0.54 -17.79
N ASP A 633 -10.63 -0.95 -17.85
CA ASP A 633 -11.80 -0.05 -17.91
C ASP A 633 -12.01 0.76 -16.62
N THR A 634 -11.46 0.27 -15.51
CA THR A 634 -11.59 0.88 -14.18
C THR A 634 -10.32 0.67 -13.35
N ALA A 635 -10.15 1.39 -12.25
CA ALA A 635 -9.07 1.11 -11.30
C ALA A 635 -9.14 -0.30 -10.69
N PHE A 636 -10.33 -0.91 -10.60
CA PHE A 636 -10.49 -2.29 -10.17
C PHE A 636 -10.08 -3.26 -11.29
N GLY A 637 -8.80 -3.63 -11.33
CA GLY A 637 -8.24 -4.46 -12.40
C GLY A 637 -8.37 -5.98 -12.22
N CYS A 638 -8.66 -6.46 -11.01
CA CYS A 638 -8.75 -7.89 -10.74
C CYS A 638 -10.13 -8.44 -11.14
N ARG A 639 -10.36 -8.73 -12.42
CA ARG A 639 -11.69 -9.09 -12.97
C ARG A 639 -11.90 -10.58 -13.26
N ASP A 640 -10.83 -11.33 -13.54
CA ASP A 640 -10.91 -12.75 -13.94
C ASP A 640 -10.88 -13.73 -12.76
N TRP A 641 -12.00 -13.83 -12.03
CA TRP A 641 -12.16 -14.78 -10.92
C TRP A 641 -13.57 -15.40 -10.89
N ASP A 642 -13.71 -16.51 -10.17
CA ASP A 642 -15.00 -17.17 -9.92
C ASP A 642 -15.53 -16.85 -8.52
N PHE A 643 -14.62 -16.72 -7.54
CA PHE A 643 -14.98 -16.45 -6.15
C PHE A 643 -14.10 -15.37 -5.52
N ALA A 644 -14.74 -14.45 -4.80
CA ALA A 644 -14.08 -13.66 -3.78
C ALA A 644 -14.06 -14.48 -2.47
N CYS A 645 -12.91 -15.07 -2.15
CA CYS A 645 -12.71 -15.87 -0.95
C CYS A 645 -12.31 -14.96 0.21
N VAL A 646 -13.23 -14.75 1.14
CA VAL A 646 -13.05 -13.95 2.36
C VAL A 646 -12.69 -14.89 3.50
N VAL A 647 -11.42 -14.86 3.90
CA VAL A 647 -10.91 -15.59 5.07
C VAL A 647 -11.32 -14.79 6.32
N THR A 648 -12.26 -15.31 7.11
CA THR A 648 -12.83 -14.58 8.24
C THR A 648 -12.45 -15.24 9.56
N GLY A 649 -11.62 -14.54 10.33
CA GLY A 649 -11.31 -14.90 11.69
C GLY A 649 -12.25 -14.22 12.68
N ILE A 650 -12.84 -14.98 13.60
CA ILE A 650 -13.79 -14.46 14.60
C ILE A 650 -13.38 -14.92 16.00
N TRP A 651 -13.57 -14.05 16.99
CA TRP A 651 -13.43 -14.39 18.40
C TRP A 651 -14.47 -13.65 19.26
N PRO A 652 -14.80 -14.18 20.46
CA PRO A 652 -15.66 -13.46 21.41
C PRO A 652 -14.98 -12.18 21.90
N ARG A 653 -15.76 -11.09 22.04
CA ARG A 653 -15.24 -9.73 22.27
C ARG A 653 -14.50 -9.59 23.60
N GLU A 654 -14.84 -10.38 24.60
CA GLU A 654 -14.11 -10.46 25.87
C GLU A 654 -12.64 -10.90 25.71
N TYR A 655 -12.27 -11.43 24.53
CA TYR A 655 -10.91 -11.77 24.16
C TYR A 655 -10.22 -10.72 23.27
N ASP A 656 -10.81 -9.55 23.05
CA ASP A 656 -10.12 -8.43 22.40
C ASP A 656 -8.80 -8.13 23.13
N ARG A 657 -7.73 -7.97 22.34
CA ARG A 657 -6.35 -7.73 22.84
C ARG A 657 -5.79 -8.84 23.74
N LYS A 658 -6.33 -10.07 23.62
CA LYS A 658 -5.78 -11.28 24.25
C LYS A 658 -5.10 -12.17 23.20
N PRO A 659 -4.22 -13.11 23.61
CA PRO A 659 -3.43 -13.92 22.68
C PRO A 659 -4.22 -14.70 21.62
N ILE A 660 -5.49 -15.04 21.89
CA ILE A 660 -6.37 -15.72 20.95
C ILE A 660 -6.75 -14.82 19.76
N ALA A 661 -7.01 -13.52 19.97
CA ALA A 661 -7.27 -12.57 18.90
C ALA A 661 -6.06 -12.47 17.95
N ASP A 662 -4.85 -12.40 18.53
CA ASP A 662 -3.60 -12.38 17.75
C ASP A 662 -3.38 -13.70 16.99
N ALA A 663 -3.78 -14.84 17.57
CA ALA A 663 -3.70 -16.14 16.91
C ALA A 663 -4.65 -16.21 15.70
N VAL A 664 -5.87 -15.70 15.84
CA VAL A 664 -6.83 -15.59 14.75
C VAL A 664 -6.31 -14.67 13.64
N ILE A 665 -5.78 -13.50 13.98
CA ILE A 665 -5.20 -12.57 12.98
C ILE A 665 -4.04 -13.24 12.24
N ARG A 666 -3.13 -13.93 12.93
CA ARG A 666 -2.04 -14.69 12.30
C ARG A 666 -2.56 -15.81 11.40
N TRP A 667 -3.60 -16.54 11.82
CA TRP A 667 -4.22 -17.57 10.99
C TRP A 667 -4.77 -16.98 9.69
N VAL A 668 -5.47 -15.83 9.74
CA VAL A 668 -5.97 -15.15 8.52
C VAL A 668 -4.81 -14.83 7.57
N TYR A 669 -3.72 -14.23 8.07
CA TYR A 669 -2.55 -13.92 7.22
C TYR A 669 -1.87 -15.17 6.66
N ARG A 670 -1.72 -16.24 7.46
CA ARG A 670 -1.15 -17.50 7.00
C ARG A 670 -1.94 -18.07 5.83
N VAL A 671 -3.26 -18.22 6.00
CA VAL A 671 -4.15 -18.78 4.97
C VAL A 671 -4.13 -17.91 3.71
N VAL A 672 -4.20 -16.58 3.86
CA VAL A 672 -4.14 -15.68 2.70
C VAL A 672 -2.79 -15.78 1.97
N ASN A 673 -1.67 -15.87 2.70
CA ASN A 673 -0.36 -16.02 2.09
C ASN A 673 -0.20 -17.37 1.37
N GLU A 674 -0.77 -18.46 1.90
CA GLU A 674 -0.79 -19.77 1.24
C GLU A 674 -1.67 -19.76 -0.03
N LEU A 675 -2.77 -19.02 -0.03
CA LEU A 675 -3.65 -18.86 -1.20
C LEU A 675 -3.11 -17.86 -2.24
N LEU A 676 -2.25 -16.92 -1.83
CA LEU A 676 -1.79 -15.80 -2.66
C LEU A 676 -1.15 -16.22 -4.00
N PRO A 677 -0.33 -17.29 -4.09
CA PRO A 677 0.25 -17.75 -5.36
C PRO A 677 -0.80 -18.23 -6.38
N MET A 678 -1.92 -18.78 -5.89
CA MET A 678 -3.02 -19.31 -6.71
C MET A 678 -4.11 -18.26 -7.00
N SER A 679 -4.04 -17.10 -6.34
CA SER A 679 -5.02 -16.03 -6.47
C SER A 679 -4.89 -15.23 -7.76
N LYS A 680 -6.01 -14.68 -8.21
CA LYS A 680 -6.14 -13.72 -9.32
C LYS A 680 -6.07 -12.26 -8.87
N GLY A 681 -5.92 -12.04 -7.57
CA GLY A 681 -5.81 -10.73 -6.96
C GLY A 681 -6.24 -10.75 -5.50
N VAL A 682 -6.20 -9.57 -4.90
CA VAL A 682 -6.61 -9.32 -3.51
C VAL A 682 -7.64 -8.20 -3.51
N TYR A 683 -8.63 -8.26 -2.61
CA TYR A 683 -9.60 -7.19 -2.52
C TYR A 683 -9.07 -6.01 -1.68
N GLY A 684 -8.79 -4.87 -2.34
CA GLY A 684 -8.24 -3.68 -1.67
C GLY A 684 -9.12 -3.09 -0.56
N ALA A 685 -10.44 -3.32 -0.59
CA ALA A 685 -11.36 -2.83 0.45
C ALA A 685 -11.19 -3.52 1.82
N ASP A 686 -10.63 -4.73 1.83
CA ASP A 686 -10.33 -5.47 3.06
C ASP A 686 -8.89 -5.25 3.54
N LEU A 687 -8.08 -4.45 2.84
CA LEU A 687 -6.73 -4.13 3.26
C LEU A 687 -6.72 -2.99 4.28
N GLY A 688 -5.70 -3.04 5.13
CA GLY A 688 -5.54 -2.17 6.26
C GLY A 688 -4.13 -1.60 6.37
N PRO A 689 -3.87 -0.91 7.50
CA PRO A 689 -2.61 -0.26 7.80
C PRO A 689 -1.50 -1.20 8.24
N ASP A 690 -1.79 -2.49 8.35
CA ASP A 690 -0.82 -3.47 8.79
C ASP A 690 0.26 -3.64 7.71
N PRO A 691 1.56 -3.56 8.03
CA PRO A 691 2.62 -3.75 7.05
C PRO A 691 2.53 -5.07 6.29
N ARG A 692 1.94 -6.11 6.87
CA ARG A 692 1.70 -7.39 6.18
C ARG A 692 0.76 -7.25 5.00
N ASP A 693 -0.08 -6.24 4.97
CA ASP A 693 -0.93 -5.94 3.81
C ASP A 693 -0.12 -5.34 2.65
N SER A 694 1.13 -4.90 2.85
CA SER A 694 1.94 -4.29 1.78
C SER A 694 2.17 -5.25 0.61
N ILE A 695 2.42 -6.54 0.89
CA ILE A 695 2.58 -7.56 -0.15
C ILE A 695 1.24 -7.87 -0.81
N LEU A 696 0.14 -7.88 -0.05
CA LEU A 696 -1.20 -8.13 -0.56
C LEU A 696 -1.67 -6.99 -1.47
N ALA A 697 -1.37 -5.74 -1.10
CA ALA A 697 -1.66 -4.53 -1.87
C ALA A 697 -1.00 -4.55 -3.26
N THR A 698 0.14 -5.24 -3.43
CA THR A 698 0.77 -5.41 -4.75
C THR A 698 -0.12 -6.14 -5.76
N LYS A 699 -1.08 -6.96 -5.27
CA LYS A 699 -2.04 -7.74 -6.07
C LYS A 699 -3.45 -7.15 -6.05
N ALA A 700 -3.65 -5.95 -5.49
CA ALA A 700 -5.00 -5.39 -5.29
C ALA A 700 -5.63 -4.76 -6.55
N PHE A 701 -4.80 -4.31 -7.49
CA PHE A 701 -5.24 -3.52 -8.65
C PHE A 701 -4.95 -4.19 -10.00
N GLY A 702 -4.46 -5.43 -10.01
CA GLY A 702 -4.05 -6.12 -11.23
C GLY A 702 -3.05 -5.29 -12.06
N PRO A 703 -3.23 -5.17 -13.39
CA PRO A 703 -2.32 -4.41 -14.26
C PRO A 703 -2.31 -2.90 -13.99
N ASN A 704 -3.34 -2.37 -13.30
CA ASN A 704 -3.58 -0.93 -13.19
C ASN A 704 -2.74 -0.24 -12.10
N ARG A 705 -2.05 -1.00 -11.25
CA ARG A 705 -1.30 -0.47 -10.10
C ARG A 705 -0.33 0.64 -10.48
N ARG A 706 0.43 0.46 -11.57
CA ARG A 706 1.43 1.44 -11.99
C ARG A 706 0.83 2.78 -12.39
N ARG A 707 -0.30 2.75 -13.11
CA ARG A 707 -1.07 3.94 -13.49
C ARG A 707 -1.60 4.67 -12.25
N LEU A 708 -2.12 3.93 -11.28
CA LEU A 708 -2.60 4.49 -10.01
C LEU A 708 -1.49 5.15 -9.20
N VAL A 709 -0.29 4.56 -9.13
CA VAL A 709 0.85 5.17 -8.43
C VAL A 709 1.25 6.50 -9.09
N LYS A 710 1.33 6.55 -10.42
CA LYS A 710 1.60 7.81 -11.16
C LYS A 710 0.53 8.85 -10.85
N LEU A 711 -0.75 8.46 -10.90
CA LEU A 711 -1.87 9.35 -10.61
C LEU A 711 -1.84 9.86 -9.16
N LYS A 712 -1.44 9.01 -8.20
CA LYS A 712 -1.36 9.38 -6.78
C LYS A 712 -0.29 10.43 -6.55
N LYS A 713 0.87 10.31 -7.22
CA LYS A 713 1.92 11.33 -7.20
C LYS A 713 1.41 12.68 -7.74
N ALA A 714 0.53 12.67 -8.75
CA ALA A 714 -0.02 13.90 -9.33
C ALA A 714 -1.13 14.54 -8.47
N PHE A 715 -2.02 13.73 -7.88
CA PHE A 715 -3.21 14.21 -7.18
C PHE A 715 -3.09 14.28 -5.65
N ASP A 716 -2.05 13.67 -5.08
CA ASP A 716 -1.72 13.78 -3.67
C ASP A 716 -0.18 13.78 -3.45
N PRO A 717 0.55 14.75 -4.02
CA PRO A 717 2.02 14.82 -3.92
C PRO A 717 2.51 15.04 -2.48
N LYS A 718 1.64 15.51 -1.59
CA LYS A 718 1.94 15.77 -0.17
C LYS A 718 1.47 14.63 0.75
N ASN A 719 0.92 13.56 0.18
CA ASN A 719 0.41 12.41 0.92
C ASN A 719 -0.58 12.79 2.04
N ILE A 720 -1.48 13.75 1.75
CA ILE A 720 -2.57 14.16 2.63
C ILE A 720 -3.49 12.98 2.90
N LEU A 721 -3.73 12.10 1.92
CA LEU A 721 -4.55 10.90 2.06
C LEU A 721 -3.68 9.65 2.22
N ALA A 722 -2.85 9.65 3.26
CA ALA A 722 -1.91 8.56 3.59
C ALA A 722 -2.60 7.28 4.10
N TYR A 723 -3.80 7.41 4.67
CA TYR A 723 -4.52 6.31 5.32
C TYR A 723 -5.57 5.71 4.38
N THR A 724 -5.08 5.09 3.31
CA THR A 724 -5.88 4.47 2.25
C THR A 724 -5.24 3.15 1.81
N CYS A 725 -5.89 2.38 0.93
CA CYS A 725 -5.30 1.18 0.36
C CYS A 725 -3.94 1.52 -0.29
N PRO A 726 -2.82 0.90 0.16
CA PRO A 726 -1.50 1.30 -0.28
C PRO A 726 -1.28 1.19 -1.79
N LEU A 727 -0.76 2.25 -2.40
CA LEU A 727 -0.28 2.27 -3.79
C LEU A 727 1.25 2.23 -3.78
N THR A 728 1.82 1.04 -3.63
CA THR A 728 3.27 0.85 -3.48
C THR A 728 3.96 0.50 -4.80
N LEU A 729 5.21 0.94 -4.95
CA LEU A 729 6.11 0.49 -6.02
C LEU A 729 6.79 -0.86 -5.71
N ILE A 730 6.62 -1.39 -4.49
CA ILE A 730 7.22 -2.64 -4.02
C ILE A 730 6.80 -3.78 -4.96
N GLY A 731 7.77 -4.54 -5.48
CA GLY A 731 7.51 -5.70 -6.33
C GLY A 731 6.87 -5.37 -7.69
N LEU A 732 6.87 -4.11 -8.14
CA LEU A 732 6.74 -3.86 -9.57
C LEU A 732 8.06 -4.28 -10.23
N PRO A 733 8.04 -5.06 -11.33
CA PRO A 733 9.23 -5.16 -12.17
C PRO A 733 9.57 -3.73 -12.57
N GLN A 734 10.77 -3.26 -12.19
CA GLN A 734 11.24 -1.95 -12.63
C GLN A 734 11.20 -1.96 -14.16
N LYS A 735 10.52 -0.97 -14.75
CA LYS A 735 10.47 -0.82 -16.22
C LYS A 735 11.89 -0.91 -16.74
N LEU A 736 12.12 -1.75 -17.75
CA LEU A 736 13.43 -1.88 -18.35
C LEU A 736 13.51 -0.93 -19.55
N VAL A 737 14.35 0.09 -19.44
CA VAL A 737 14.62 1.02 -20.52
C VAL A 737 15.95 0.62 -21.14
N ILE A 738 15.90 0.22 -22.40
CA ILE A 738 17.07 -0.23 -23.16
C ILE A 738 17.42 0.84 -24.19
N LEU A 739 18.54 1.52 -23.97
CA LEU A 739 19.08 2.51 -24.90
C LEU A 739 19.88 1.78 -25.98
N VAL A 740 19.39 1.77 -27.20
CA VAL A 740 20.05 1.09 -28.32
C VAL A 740 20.95 2.08 -29.04
N THR A 741 22.25 1.99 -28.78
CA THR A 741 23.28 2.87 -29.33
C THR A 741 24.09 2.16 -30.39
N GLY A 742 24.92 2.89 -31.15
CA GLY A 742 25.72 2.31 -32.22
C GLY A 742 25.83 3.21 -33.44
N GLU A 743 26.76 2.88 -34.32
CA GLU A 743 27.07 3.70 -35.48
C GLU A 743 25.99 3.64 -36.56
N HIS A 744 26.06 4.58 -37.50
CA HIS A 744 25.14 4.59 -38.63
C HIS A 744 25.30 3.34 -39.49
N GLY A 745 24.19 2.68 -39.86
CA GLY A 745 24.23 1.41 -40.61
C GLY A 745 24.52 0.16 -39.77
N ALA A 746 24.68 0.27 -38.45
CA ALA A 746 24.90 -0.90 -37.57
C ALA A 746 23.65 -1.79 -37.37
N GLY A 747 22.45 -1.30 -37.71
CA GLY A 747 21.20 -2.07 -37.59
C GLY A 747 20.45 -1.91 -36.26
N LYS A 748 20.58 -0.76 -35.59
CA LYS A 748 19.96 -0.49 -34.28
C LYS A 748 18.45 -0.74 -34.23
N ASP A 749 17.70 -0.13 -35.15
CA ASP A 749 16.24 -0.23 -35.16
C ASP A 749 15.80 -1.67 -35.45
N PHE A 750 16.47 -2.34 -36.39
CA PHE A 750 16.28 -3.76 -36.70
C PHE A 750 16.47 -4.66 -35.46
N CYS A 751 17.56 -4.47 -34.71
CA CYS A 751 17.80 -5.23 -33.48
C CYS A 751 16.73 -4.92 -32.42
N ALA A 752 16.37 -3.65 -32.23
CA ALA A 752 15.37 -3.21 -31.26
C ALA A 752 13.99 -3.83 -31.53
N ASP A 753 13.56 -3.90 -32.79
CA ASP A 753 12.28 -4.48 -33.19
C ASP A 753 12.22 -6.00 -32.93
N ILE A 754 13.30 -6.72 -33.24
CA ILE A 754 13.41 -8.15 -32.93
C ILE A 754 13.42 -8.38 -31.42
N TRP A 755 14.23 -7.65 -30.67
CA TRP A 755 14.28 -7.76 -29.21
C TRP A 755 12.93 -7.43 -28.56
N SER A 756 12.23 -6.41 -29.07
CA SER A 756 10.88 -6.07 -28.63
C SER A 756 9.90 -7.23 -28.84
N THR A 757 9.99 -7.92 -29.98
CA THR A 757 9.19 -9.11 -30.28
C THR A 757 9.51 -10.26 -29.33
N VAL A 758 10.79 -10.49 -29.02
CA VAL A 758 11.21 -11.51 -28.03
C VAL A 758 10.58 -11.25 -26.66
N PHE A 759 10.58 -10.01 -26.17
CA PHE A 759 9.94 -9.67 -24.90
C PHE A 759 8.42 -9.93 -24.91
N LYS A 760 7.73 -9.62 -26.02
CA LYS A 760 6.29 -9.92 -26.18
C LYS A 760 6.01 -11.42 -26.12
N VAL A 761 6.85 -12.25 -26.74
CA VAL A 761 6.75 -13.71 -26.67
C VAL A 761 6.94 -14.24 -25.24
N HIS A 762 7.76 -13.57 -24.43
CA HIS A 762 7.98 -13.91 -23.01
C HIS A 762 6.92 -13.29 -22.07
N GLY A 763 5.83 -12.74 -22.61
CA GLY A 763 4.70 -12.24 -21.83
C GLY A 763 4.85 -10.81 -21.29
N TYR A 764 5.84 -10.05 -21.77
CA TYR A 764 6.05 -8.65 -21.37
C TYR A 764 5.52 -7.67 -22.41
N SER A 765 4.90 -6.57 -21.97
CA SER A 765 4.57 -5.47 -22.88
C SER A 765 5.85 -4.73 -23.29
N SER A 766 6.03 -4.51 -24.59
CA SER A 766 7.26 -3.93 -25.14
C SER A 766 7.01 -3.00 -26.33
N ARG A 767 7.78 -1.90 -26.39
CA ARG A 767 7.70 -0.89 -27.45
C ARG A 767 9.08 -0.39 -27.87
N VAL A 768 9.22 -0.05 -29.15
CA VAL A 768 10.39 0.64 -29.71
C VAL A 768 10.00 2.07 -30.07
N VAL A 769 10.80 3.04 -29.64
CA VAL A 769 10.58 4.46 -29.90
C VAL A 769 11.90 5.11 -30.31
N SER A 770 11.87 5.96 -31.34
CA SER A 770 13.01 6.82 -31.65
C SER A 770 12.95 8.08 -30.79
N ILE A 771 14.02 8.41 -30.06
CA ILE A 771 14.08 9.62 -29.22
C ILE A 771 13.75 10.88 -30.03
N SER A 772 14.16 10.89 -31.31
CA SER A 772 14.00 12.01 -32.25
C SER A 772 12.59 12.18 -32.84
N GLU A 773 11.64 11.28 -32.60
CA GLU A 773 10.34 11.25 -33.29
C GLU A 773 9.54 12.55 -33.12
N LYS A 774 9.42 13.05 -31.89
CA LYS A 774 8.74 14.33 -31.61
C LYS A 774 9.44 15.52 -32.26
N THR A 775 10.77 15.53 -32.28
CA THR A 775 11.56 16.55 -32.97
C THR A 775 11.25 16.55 -34.47
N LYS A 776 11.13 15.37 -35.09
CA LYS A 776 10.74 15.23 -36.51
C LYS A 776 9.34 15.77 -36.77
N ARG A 777 8.35 15.45 -35.93
CA ARG A 777 6.98 15.96 -36.06
C ARG A 777 6.91 17.49 -35.90
N ARG A 778 7.67 18.05 -34.96
CA ARG A 778 7.78 19.51 -34.78
C ARG A 778 8.48 20.18 -35.96
N TYR A 779 9.56 19.59 -36.47
CA TYR A 779 10.25 20.05 -37.68
C TYR A 779 9.31 20.01 -38.90
N ALA A 780 8.56 18.93 -39.10
CA ALA A 780 7.54 18.82 -40.15
C ALA A 780 6.52 19.95 -40.06
N THR A 781 5.99 20.20 -38.86
CA THR A 781 5.02 21.29 -38.62
C THR A 781 5.62 22.67 -38.94
N ALA A 782 6.90 22.88 -38.62
CA ALA A 782 7.58 24.16 -38.84
C ALA A 782 8.03 24.39 -40.29
N THR A 783 8.23 23.33 -41.07
CA THR A 783 8.83 23.41 -42.43
C THR A 783 7.89 22.97 -43.55
N GLY A 784 6.73 22.39 -43.22
CA GLY A 784 5.83 21.79 -44.18
C GLY A 784 6.28 20.41 -44.70
N ALA A 785 7.32 19.81 -44.11
CA ALA A 785 7.76 18.45 -44.47
C ALA A 785 6.72 17.41 -44.04
N ASP A 786 6.64 16.28 -44.74
CA ASP A 786 5.67 15.22 -44.44
C ASP A 786 6.09 14.44 -43.17
N PRO A 787 5.28 14.49 -42.08
CA PRO A 787 5.64 13.87 -40.82
C PRO A 787 5.67 12.34 -40.89
N GLU A 788 4.79 11.71 -41.66
CA GLU A 788 4.72 10.25 -41.78
C GLU A 788 5.89 9.71 -42.59
N ARG A 789 6.27 10.41 -43.66
CA ARG A 789 7.48 10.06 -44.42
C ARG A 789 8.75 10.29 -43.61
N LEU A 790 8.83 11.35 -42.79
CA LEU A 790 9.97 11.54 -41.88
C LEU A 790 10.09 10.45 -40.81
N ILE A 791 9.00 9.75 -40.49
CA ILE A 791 9.00 8.67 -39.49
C ILE A 791 9.20 7.30 -40.13
N ASN A 792 8.75 7.08 -41.37
CA ASN A 792 8.69 5.75 -41.98
C ASN A 792 9.61 5.57 -43.21
N ASP A 793 9.86 6.62 -43.99
CA ASP A 793 10.64 6.56 -45.25
C ASP A 793 12.13 6.86 -45.01
N ARG A 794 12.99 5.87 -45.23
CA ARG A 794 14.44 5.97 -44.98
C ARG A 794 15.14 6.96 -45.92
N GLN A 795 14.77 7.00 -47.19
CA GLN A 795 15.39 7.91 -48.16
C GLN A 795 14.97 9.35 -47.87
N TYR A 796 13.69 9.57 -47.56
CA TYR A 796 13.17 10.89 -47.20
C TYR A 796 13.78 11.42 -45.90
N LYS A 797 13.96 10.56 -44.87
CA LYS A 797 14.69 10.93 -43.65
C LYS A 797 16.10 11.43 -43.92
N GLU A 798 16.83 10.77 -44.83
CA GLU A 798 18.22 11.12 -45.11
C GLU A 798 18.34 12.48 -45.77
N GLN A 799 17.41 12.82 -46.67
CA GLN A 799 17.32 14.15 -47.30
C GLN A 799 17.16 15.28 -46.26
N HIS A 800 16.41 15.04 -45.19
CA HIS A 800 16.12 16.03 -44.14
C HIS A 800 17.05 15.96 -42.93
N ARG A 801 17.98 15.00 -42.88
CA ARG A 801 18.75 14.66 -41.68
C ARG A 801 19.56 15.82 -41.12
N LYS A 802 20.27 16.54 -41.98
CA LYS A 802 21.08 17.70 -41.59
C LYS A 802 20.20 18.83 -41.04
N ALA A 803 19.08 19.12 -41.71
CA ALA A 803 18.15 20.16 -41.29
C ALA A 803 17.46 19.85 -39.95
N ILE A 804 17.09 18.58 -39.71
CA ILE A 804 16.52 18.14 -38.42
C ILE A 804 17.55 18.24 -37.30
N TYR A 805 18.81 17.87 -37.58
CA TYR A 805 19.90 18.01 -36.62
C TYR A 805 20.14 19.48 -36.25
N ASP A 806 20.19 20.38 -37.23
CA ASP A 806 20.36 21.81 -37.00
C ASP A 806 19.16 22.42 -36.23
N PHE A 807 17.94 21.98 -36.56
CA PHE A 807 16.71 22.36 -35.85
C PHE A 807 16.77 21.96 -34.36
N PHE A 808 17.23 20.75 -34.07
CA PHE A 808 17.40 20.28 -32.70
C PHE A 808 18.52 21.02 -31.94
N LYS A 809 19.67 21.22 -32.60
CA LYS A 809 20.83 21.91 -32.02
C LYS A 809 20.51 23.36 -31.66
N ASN A 810 19.72 24.05 -32.47
CA ASN A 810 19.25 25.41 -32.17
C ASN A 810 18.30 25.43 -30.95
N LYS A 811 17.51 24.38 -30.74
CA LYS A 811 16.66 24.25 -29.56
C LYS A 811 17.47 24.02 -28.28
N LEU A 812 18.50 23.17 -28.34
CA LEU A 812 19.42 22.94 -27.21
C LEU A 812 20.20 24.21 -26.81
N LYS A 813 20.47 25.11 -27.76
CA LYS A 813 21.07 26.44 -27.46
C LYS A 813 20.11 27.37 -26.73
N ALA A 814 18.80 27.24 -26.96
CA ALA A 814 17.77 28.06 -26.32
C ALA A 814 17.33 27.51 -24.96
N ASP A 815 17.39 26.20 -24.78
CA ASP A 815 17.05 25.50 -23.54
C ASP A 815 17.99 24.30 -23.35
N SER A 816 18.91 24.42 -22.38
CA SER A 816 19.89 23.37 -22.07
C SER A 816 19.24 22.11 -21.48
N SER A 817 18.00 22.18 -20.99
CA SER A 817 17.24 21.05 -20.43
C SER A 817 16.36 20.32 -21.46
N ALA A 818 16.33 20.80 -22.71
CA ALA A 818 15.43 20.26 -23.73
C ALA A 818 15.70 18.78 -24.08
N GLY A 819 16.93 18.30 -23.92
CA GLY A 819 17.29 16.88 -24.10
C GLY A 819 16.73 15.99 -22.98
N ASP A 820 16.92 16.40 -21.72
CA ASP A 820 16.41 15.69 -20.55
C ASP A 820 14.88 15.63 -20.56
N ASN A 821 14.23 16.75 -20.89
CA ASN A 821 12.77 16.82 -21.02
C ASN A 821 12.25 15.90 -22.14
N GLN A 822 12.96 15.81 -23.27
CA GLN A 822 12.57 14.90 -24.37
C GLN A 822 12.65 13.43 -23.96
N PHE A 823 13.67 13.07 -23.17
CA PHE A 823 13.81 11.73 -22.63
C PHE A 823 12.72 11.39 -21.61
N LEU A 824 12.45 12.31 -20.66
CA LEU A 824 11.37 12.16 -19.68
C LEU A 824 10.00 12.04 -20.33
N GLU A 825 9.69 12.87 -21.32
CA GLU A 825 8.43 12.80 -22.08
C GLU A 825 8.22 11.40 -22.70
N VAL A 826 9.25 10.82 -23.31
CA VAL A 826 9.18 9.47 -23.90
C VAL A 826 8.98 8.39 -22.84
N LEU A 827 9.57 8.55 -21.66
CA LEU A 827 9.38 7.63 -20.54
C LEU A 827 7.99 7.70 -19.92
N GLU A 828 7.44 8.91 -19.80
CA GLU A 828 6.16 9.19 -19.15
C GLU A 828 4.97 8.70 -19.97
N GLU A 829 5.00 8.95 -21.28
CA GLU A 829 3.96 8.56 -22.24
C GLU A 829 3.87 7.05 -22.47
N ASP A 830 4.93 6.31 -22.15
CA ASP A 830 5.00 4.88 -22.41
C ASP A 830 4.72 4.05 -21.16
N ALA A 831 3.68 3.21 -21.24
CA ALA A 831 3.24 2.34 -20.14
C ALA A 831 3.87 0.94 -20.17
N SER A 832 4.69 0.61 -21.18
CA SER A 832 5.24 -0.74 -21.37
C SER A 832 6.22 -1.16 -20.26
N ASP A 833 6.33 -2.47 -20.07
CA ASP A 833 7.28 -3.11 -19.16
C ASP A 833 8.72 -2.93 -19.66
N VAL A 834 8.91 -3.02 -20.98
CA VAL A 834 10.19 -2.81 -21.67
C VAL A 834 10.06 -1.71 -22.73
N LEU A 835 10.96 -0.75 -22.70
CA LEU A 835 11.01 0.34 -23.68
C LEU A 835 12.39 0.40 -24.33
N PHE A 836 12.44 0.21 -25.64
CA PHE A 836 13.65 0.41 -26.44
C PHE A 836 13.67 1.83 -26.97
N ILE A 837 14.72 2.58 -26.67
CA ILE A 837 14.92 3.94 -27.17
C ILE A 837 16.09 3.93 -28.14
N THR A 838 15.82 4.29 -29.41
CA THR A 838 16.84 4.37 -30.46
C THR A 838 17.15 5.82 -30.84
N GLY A 839 18.32 6.03 -31.45
CA GLY A 839 18.71 7.34 -31.99
C GLY A 839 19.31 8.32 -30.98
N MET A 840 19.81 7.80 -29.85
CA MET A 840 20.56 8.59 -28.86
C MET A 840 21.82 9.21 -29.49
N THR A 841 22.14 10.45 -29.10
CA THR A 841 23.30 11.21 -29.62
C THR A 841 24.42 11.37 -28.60
N GLU A 842 24.13 11.06 -27.34
CA GLU A 842 25.02 11.16 -26.20
C GLU A 842 26.08 10.06 -26.25
N LYS A 843 27.33 10.40 -25.88
CA LYS A 843 28.43 9.43 -25.85
C LYS A 843 28.33 8.42 -24.70
N ALA A 844 27.72 8.83 -23.57
CA ALA A 844 27.54 8.02 -22.37
C ALA A 844 26.13 8.18 -21.79
N PRO A 845 25.10 7.68 -22.49
CA PRO A 845 23.70 8.03 -22.19
C PRO A 845 23.23 7.52 -20.82
N VAL A 846 23.67 6.35 -20.34
CA VAL A 846 23.26 5.85 -19.01
C VAL A 846 23.83 6.72 -17.89
N ALA A 847 25.12 7.08 -17.97
CA ALA A 847 25.76 7.96 -16.99
C ALA A 847 25.09 9.34 -16.97
N THR A 848 24.63 9.81 -18.12
CA THR A 848 23.98 11.13 -18.26
C THR A 848 22.55 11.10 -17.73
N LEU A 849 21.77 10.06 -18.04
CA LEU A 849 20.31 10.07 -17.84
C LEU A 849 19.82 9.25 -16.64
N SER A 850 20.68 8.43 -16.03
CA SER A 850 20.28 7.55 -14.90
C SER A 850 19.68 8.30 -13.71
N HIS A 851 20.16 9.51 -13.42
CA HIS A 851 19.64 10.34 -12.33
C HIS A 851 18.19 10.80 -12.55
N LEU A 852 17.71 10.84 -13.80
CA LEU A 852 16.35 11.20 -14.17
C LEU A 852 15.37 10.03 -13.98
N VAL A 853 15.88 8.82 -13.75
CA VAL A 853 15.08 7.59 -13.79
C VAL A 853 15.24 6.81 -12.48
N GLN A 854 14.48 7.19 -11.45
CA GLN A 854 14.50 6.52 -10.14
C GLN A 854 13.62 5.25 -10.10
N ASP A 855 12.65 5.16 -11.02
CA ASP A 855 11.60 4.13 -11.02
C ASP A 855 11.74 3.11 -12.18
N ALA A 856 12.90 3.05 -12.85
CA ALA A 856 13.15 2.14 -13.97
C ALA A 856 14.63 1.68 -14.03
N ARG A 857 14.89 0.48 -14.54
CA ARG A 857 16.24 0.00 -14.87
C ARG A 857 16.65 0.58 -16.21
N LEU A 858 17.73 1.36 -16.22
CA LEU A 858 18.28 1.94 -17.44
C LEU A 858 19.56 1.19 -17.82
N ILE A 859 19.56 0.56 -19.00
CA ILE A 859 20.74 -0.10 -19.57
C ILE A 859 20.96 0.37 -21.00
N ASP A 860 22.19 0.29 -21.49
CA ASP A 860 22.48 0.50 -22.91
C ASP A 860 23.07 -0.74 -23.60
N VAL A 861 22.68 -0.91 -24.85
CA VAL A 861 23.21 -1.95 -25.74
C VAL A 861 23.81 -1.26 -26.95
N ARG A 862 25.13 -1.36 -27.10
CA ARG A 862 25.84 -0.85 -28.27
C ARG A 862 25.85 -1.88 -29.37
N VAL A 863 25.11 -1.61 -30.45
CA VAL A 863 25.11 -2.42 -31.68
C VAL A 863 26.31 -2.01 -32.53
N GLN A 864 27.15 -2.99 -32.86
CA GLN A 864 28.34 -2.82 -33.69
C GLN A 864 28.23 -3.67 -34.96
N ALA A 865 28.89 -3.20 -36.02
CA ALA A 865 29.05 -3.91 -37.27
C ALA A 865 30.27 -3.35 -38.01
N SER A 866 30.92 -4.21 -38.76
CA SER A 866 32.12 -3.96 -39.53
C SER A 866 31.85 -2.88 -40.56
N GLU A 867 32.91 -2.17 -40.97
CA GLU A 867 32.78 -1.13 -41.98
C GLU A 867 32.23 -1.66 -43.31
N ALA A 868 32.60 -2.89 -43.69
CA ALA A 868 32.06 -3.57 -44.86
C ALA A 868 30.53 -3.76 -44.74
N THR A 869 30.08 -4.31 -43.61
CA THR A 869 28.66 -4.54 -43.33
C THR A 869 27.87 -3.23 -43.23
N ARG A 870 28.40 -2.22 -42.53
CA ARG A 870 27.79 -0.88 -42.44
C ARG A 870 27.70 -0.21 -43.81
N SER A 871 28.75 -0.32 -44.63
CA SER A 871 28.77 0.24 -45.97
C SER A 871 27.73 -0.44 -46.86
N LEU A 872 27.66 -1.77 -46.89
CA LEU A 872 26.63 -2.52 -47.63
C LEU A 872 25.20 -2.11 -47.21
N ARG A 873 24.95 -1.98 -45.90
CA ARG A 873 23.65 -1.56 -45.37
C ARG A 873 23.32 -0.07 -45.63
N ARG A 874 24.32 0.74 -45.98
CA ARG A 874 24.17 2.14 -46.42
C ARG A 874 23.99 2.25 -47.94
N TRP A 875 24.67 1.40 -48.72
CA TRP A 875 24.84 1.50 -50.18
C TRP A 875 23.79 0.75 -51.04
N GLY A 876 22.64 0.41 -50.47
CA GLY A 876 21.57 -0.29 -51.18
C GLY A 876 20.86 0.50 -52.30
N ASP A 877 21.25 1.74 -52.62
CA ASP A 877 20.67 2.54 -53.70
C ASP A 877 21.73 3.32 -54.49
N ARG A 878 21.76 3.12 -55.82
CA ARG A 878 22.65 3.82 -56.76
C ARG A 878 22.06 5.18 -57.15
N ASN A 879 22.79 6.26 -56.85
CA ASN A 879 23.24 7.31 -57.80
C ASN A 879 23.50 8.66 -57.09
N ASN A 880 24.70 9.20 -57.31
CA ASN A 880 25.18 10.57 -57.06
C ASN A 880 25.14 11.09 -55.61
N PHE A 881 26.31 11.22 -54.99
CA PHE A 881 26.92 12.50 -54.57
C PHE A 881 28.29 12.23 -53.90
N ASN A 882 29.28 13.06 -54.22
CA ASN A 882 30.65 13.02 -53.70
C ASN A 882 30.69 13.14 -52.16
N THR A 883 31.22 12.13 -51.47
CA THR A 883 31.58 12.21 -50.05
C THR A 883 33.03 12.65 -49.90
N THR A 884 33.24 13.97 -49.86
CA THR A 884 34.37 14.57 -49.13
C THR A 884 33.83 15.02 -47.78
N HIS A 885 34.56 14.68 -46.71
CA HIS A 885 34.25 14.89 -45.29
C HIS A 885 33.31 13.89 -44.61
N CYS A 886 33.94 12.91 -43.94
CA CYS A 886 33.66 12.58 -42.53
C CYS A 886 34.85 11.77 -42.01
N GLU A 887 35.99 12.43 -41.81
CA GLU A 887 37.01 11.96 -40.87
C GLU A 887 36.56 12.28 -39.44
N GLU A 888 37.06 11.46 -38.52
CA GLU A 888 37.07 11.62 -37.05
C GLU A 888 35.79 11.31 -36.26
N TYR A 889 35.59 10.03 -35.93
CA TYR A 889 35.13 9.62 -34.59
C TYR A 889 35.81 8.31 -34.15
N MET A 890 37.14 8.32 -34.10
CA MET A 890 37.89 7.39 -33.25
C MET A 890 37.89 7.98 -31.83
N CYS A 891 37.34 7.28 -30.85
CA CYS A 891 37.59 7.61 -29.45
C CYS A 891 39.01 7.13 -29.10
N ALA A 892 39.92 8.09 -28.97
CA ALA A 892 41.24 7.89 -28.38
C ALA A 892 41.21 7.86 -26.83
N ASP A 893 40.07 8.02 -26.17
CA ASP A 893 39.98 7.97 -24.69
C ASP A 893 38.98 6.89 -24.22
N GLY A 894 39.51 5.78 -23.70
CA GLY A 894 38.79 4.60 -23.22
C GLY A 894 38.04 4.78 -21.89
N THR A 895 37.13 5.74 -21.79
CA THR A 895 36.41 6.06 -20.54
C THR A 895 34.94 5.63 -20.48
N TYR A 896 34.34 5.13 -21.58
CA TYR A 896 32.95 4.66 -21.60
C TYR A 896 32.81 3.19 -22.01
N LEU A 897 32.19 2.39 -21.15
CA LEU A 897 31.84 0.98 -21.39
C LEU A 897 30.31 0.83 -21.37
N PRO A 898 29.67 0.43 -22.48
CA PRO A 898 28.23 0.14 -22.48
C PRO A 898 27.93 -1.09 -21.61
N ASN A 899 26.70 -1.22 -21.11
CA ASN A 899 26.29 -2.41 -20.35
C ASN A 899 26.45 -3.68 -21.20
N PHE A 900 26.10 -3.61 -22.49
CA PHE A 900 26.34 -4.69 -23.44
C PHE A 900 26.78 -4.18 -24.81
N THR A 901 27.53 -5.02 -25.51
CA THR A 901 27.85 -4.86 -26.93
C THR A 901 27.27 -6.04 -27.70
N PHE A 902 26.62 -5.76 -28.83
CA PHE A 902 26.11 -6.79 -29.75
C PHE A 902 26.72 -6.61 -31.13
N ASP A 903 27.41 -7.63 -31.61
CA ASP A 903 27.98 -7.67 -32.96
C ASP A 903 26.95 -8.18 -33.98
N ASN A 904 26.54 -7.29 -34.87
CA ASN A 904 25.52 -7.53 -35.88
C ASN A 904 26.12 -7.82 -37.26
N GLU A 905 26.99 -8.84 -37.32
CA GLU A 905 27.65 -9.31 -38.58
C GLU A 905 26.87 -10.38 -39.33
N ALA A 906 26.05 -11.17 -38.62
CA ALA A 906 25.36 -12.30 -39.22
C ALA A 906 24.20 -11.85 -40.12
N ASN A 907 23.92 -12.65 -41.15
CA ASN A 907 22.70 -12.53 -41.94
C ASN A 907 21.61 -13.40 -41.30
N GLY A 908 20.58 -12.79 -40.71
CA GLY A 908 19.44 -13.47 -40.10
C GLY A 908 19.16 -13.06 -38.65
N ASP A 909 18.00 -13.48 -38.13
CA ASP A 909 17.47 -13.00 -36.84
C ASP A 909 17.96 -13.85 -35.65
N ASP A 910 18.48 -15.05 -35.89
CA ASP A 910 18.77 -16.05 -34.84
C ASP A 910 19.77 -15.56 -33.78
N THR A 911 20.82 -14.84 -34.20
CA THR A 911 21.83 -14.29 -33.28
C THR A 911 21.28 -13.12 -32.47
N VAL A 912 20.41 -12.30 -33.07
CA VAL A 912 19.72 -11.18 -32.44
C VAL A 912 18.72 -11.69 -31.39
N ILE A 913 17.95 -12.72 -31.73
CA ILE A 913 17.00 -13.40 -30.83
C ILE A 913 17.75 -14.04 -29.65
N SER A 914 18.80 -14.82 -29.94
CA SER A 914 19.61 -15.50 -28.92
C SER A 914 20.24 -14.51 -27.93
N PHE A 915 20.69 -13.35 -28.41
CA PHE A 915 21.21 -12.30 -27.55
C PHE A 915 20.14 -11.76 -26.60
N ALA A 916 18.94 -11.43 -27.08
CA ALA A 916 17.86 -10.97 -26.21
C ALA A 916 17.51 -11.99 -25.12
N ILE A 917 17.33 -13.27 -25.50
CA ILE A 917 16.98 -14.34 -24.55
C ILE A 917 18.05 -14.51 -23.48
N ARG A 918 19.34 -14.46 -23.85
CA ARG A 918 20.44 -14.75 -22.92
C ARG A 918 20.90 -13.55 -22.10
N ARG A 919 20.78 -12.34 -22.63
CA ARG A 919 21.39 -11.13 -22.05
C ARG A 919 20.39 -10.07 -21.62
N LEU A 920 19.24 -9.95 -22.30
CA LEU A 920 18.27 -8.88 -22.02
C LEU A 920 17.09 -9.37 -21.18
N VAL A 921 16.48 -10.51 -21.54
CA VAL A 921 15.35 -11.10 -20.81
C VAL A 921 15.65 -11.35 -19.32
N PRO A 922 16.87 -11.79 -18.90
CA PRO A 922 17.18 -11.97 -17.49
C PRO A 922 17.02 -10.71 -16.63
N PHE A 923 17.12 -9.51 -17.21
CA PHE A 923 16.86 -8.25 -16.48
C PHE A 923 15.40 -8.06 -16.10
N MET A 924 14.49 -8.95 -16.48
CA MET A 924 13.12 -8.93 -15.99
C MET A 924 12.93 -9.76 -14.71
N SER A 925 13.93 -10.56 -14.31
CA SER A 925 13.86 -11.28 -13.04
C SER A 925 14.04 -10.33 -11.84
N GLN A 926 13.51 -10.73 -10.68
CA GLN A 926 13.63 -9.99 -9.41
C GLN A 926 14.95 -10.26 -8.68
N GLU A 927 15.77 -11.19 -9.17
CA GLU A 927 17.02 -11.63 -8.53
C GLU A 927 18.26 -10.82 -8.98
N LEU A 928 18.12 -9.95 -9.99
CA LEU A 928 19.20 -9.15 -10.62
C LEU A 928 19.05 -7.64 -10.42
#